data_AF-A0A518CZU8-F1
#
_entry.id   AF-A0A518CZU8-F1
#
_cell.length_a   1.000
_cell.length_b   1.000
_cell.length_c   1.000
_cell.angle_alpha   90.00
_cell.angle_beta   90.00
_cell.angle_gamma   90.00
#
_symmetry.space_group_name_H-M   'P 1'
#
loop_
_entity.id
_entity.type
_entity.pdbx_description
1 polymer ?
#
loop_
_entity_poly.entity_id
_entity_poly.type
_entity_poly.pdbx_seq_one_letter_code
_entity_poly.pdbx_strand_id
1 'polypeptide(L)'
;MADPSSDTPEPTEATKAGSAKGPGEARKVPYRWTFATSILAILVLVQIGHLGLIAISEHWRVYQDLRHDAGVLSALAQLPGASMRTLYSEGLTLVRDLSFVGFSISFGLFLRSRWDAVKRFFRSMTVGVSLVGLSTLAIAVGVLVPQIDPVDDARARVESPDRLGSNYEEHFEQFQFAVSYFLYHLGHLYGVGMPQAQIPDVARSGLDEFGMRYGEEEASNRRKGMQAAFSGRAKTDAIYAFATENEQMLRGWFDFATRFNLNRIYRSLWFASLMIVLAIGIATNTFHGGPKRWFTVKKFGFFVVHIGMLTMIAGGGLSRTYTVRGLLHLHEDGLDLNGDGVFQRERSEIPPIEDAFYQSYRSTSDALRYLPFGLSLEHFARRDWPAIEVRFIEDGREVEFASRLPSYTLWTGRSIDLDQVETENGPEPRLRLKVLDLHERANAAGVDARERTEAERGSSSRRPAIALRLPDMAALMTMRELPPQGEWPQVSRFVPAVGTGTVTTPCHVDETGAFRLLAVREGDPVERFPRNEGRLGRCYVRRVVNGAEQDDVIDVRLGEVLDLGDGYRVVFQRATKEYRVDPLSGEEQTPTRPLAEQFPRNPAVFAHLIGPDGTAEDRVLIDRQDPVERGLVADYVFEDVLLSLEWDEWTAPGAERYVLHWDDTGAIELVAETGERTPVEIDGTRLPLPGIVPTFLDAVYDDIQVSPRIEFLEPLNRPDGWQEEFYSSDPRGLDLEVTLWPEDESRRSTQVVRMATTPNNSASIWIAEDRSFYLRFFENKAGFPFEWRSVLRVHERDGNGEWVEVDLGNEYEREIRVNDYFTYRGYRMFQTNANDDLPDYSGIGIVYDPGIPLAMAGMYIVIAGAAFAFLVRPVVLARRKRALATVVSEPAR
;
A
#
# COMPACT_ATOMS: atom_id res chain seq x y z
N MET A 1 0.02 -17.59 72.51
CA MET A 1 -1.33 -18.19 72.61
C MET A 1 -1.86 -18.28 71.19
N ALA A 2 -2.24 -19.39 70.59
CA ALA A 2 -2.25 -20.81 70.96
C ALA A 2 -2.23 -21.58 69.62
N ASP A 3 -1.64 -22.77 69.66
CA ASP A 3 -1.62 -23.83 68.64
C ASP A 3 -3.06 -24.31 68.33
N PRO A 4 -3.34 -24.88 67.14
CA PRO A 4 -3.44 -26.33 67.15
C PRO A 4 -2.92 -27.08 65.90
N SER A 5 -2.39 -28.25 66.24
CA SER A 5 -1.99 -29.40 65.45
C SER A 5 -3.15 -30.11 64.72
N SER A 6 -2.83 -30.73 63.59
CA SER A 6 -3.56 -31.91 63.10
C SER A 6 -2.68 -32.85 62.28
N ASP A 7 -2.36 -33.96 62.93
CA ASP A 7 -1.95 -35.29 62.49
C ASP A 7 -2.11 -35.67 61.00
N THR A 8 -1.00 -36.11 60.41
CA THR A 8 -0.96 -37.00 59.23
C THR A 8 -0.57 -38.41 59.67
N PRO A 9 -1.29 -39.47 59.27
CA PRO A 9 -0.94 -40.84 59.63
C PRO A 9 0.12 -41.44 58.70
N GLU A 10 1.09 -42.13 59.29
CA GLU A 10 2.05 -43.01 58.62
C GLU A 10 1.35 -44.17 57.89
N PRO A 11 1.83 -44.60 56.70
CA PRO A 11 1.39 -45.84 56.10
C PRO A 11 2.22 -47.02 56.65
N THR A 12 1.49 -48.00 57.14
CA THR A 12 1.94 -49.28 57.69
C THR A 12 2.59 -50.16 56.63
N GLU A 13 3.79 -50.69 56.95
CA GLU A 13 4.45 -51.77 56.22
C GLU A 13 3.62 -53.06 56.30
N ALA A 14 3.08 -53.50 55.16
CA ALA A 14 2.48 -54.82 55.00
C ALA A 14 3.44 -55.73 54.21
N THR A 15 4.01 -56.67 54.95
CA THR A 15 4.77 -57.84 54.49
C THR A 15 3.96 -58.64 53.44
N LYS A 16 4.52 -58.84 52.24
CA LYS A 16 4.00 -59.80 51.26
C LYS A 16 4.95 -60.98 51.08
N ALA A 17 4.42 -62.13 51.48
CA ALA A 17 4.97 -63.46 51.33
C ALA A 17 5.25 -63.83 49.87
N GLY A 18 6.28 -64.66 49.69
CA GLY A 18 6.79 -65.13 48.41
C GLY A 18 5.80 -65.99 47.63
N SER A 19 5.83 -65.81 46.30
CA SER A 19 5.22 -66.70 45.32
C SER A 19 6.30 -67.09 44.31
N ALA A 20 6.37 -68.40 44.05
CA ALA A 20 7.40 -69.07 43.28
C ALA A 20 7.60 -68.54 41.85
N LYS A 21 8.87 -68.48 41.44
CA LYS A 21 9.34 -68.24 40.07
C LYS A 21 8.91 -69.39 39.15
N GLY A 22 8.02 -69.11 38.20
CA GLY A 22 7.83 -69.92 37.00
C GLY A 22 8.88 -69.57 35.92
N PRO A 23 9.38 -70.53 35.13
CA PRO A 23 10.35 -70.26 34.08
C PRO A 23 9.63 -69.73 32.84
N GLY A 24 9.96 -68.50 32.42
CA GLY A 24 9.45 -67.93 31.17
C GLY A 24 9.37 -66.41 31.11
N GLU A 25 10.20 -65.67 31.85
CA GLU A 25 10.25 -64.21 31.71
C GLU A 25 11.17 -63.85 30.54
N ALA A 26 10.56 -63.67 29.36
CA ALA A 26 11.23 -63.07 28.21
C ALA A 26 11.82 -61.71 28.64
N ARG A 27 13.14 -61.59 28.58
CA ARG A 27 13.91 -60.36 28.84
C ARG A 27 13.21 -59.17 28.18
N LYS A 28 12.50 -58.35 28.97
CA LYS A 28 12.05 -57.02 28.54
C LYS A 28 13.31 -56.16 28.41
N VAL A 29 13.89 -56.15 27.22
CA VAL A 29 14.96 -55.21 26.87
C VAL A 29 14.42 -53.81 27.16
N PRO A 30 15.12 -52.97 27.94
CA PRO A 30 14.63 -51.65 28.31
C PRO A 30 14.38 -50.81 27.05
N TYR A 31 13.12 -50.41 26.89
CA TYR A 31 12.53 -49.73 25.73
C TYR A 31 12.98 -48.26 25.60
N ARG A 32 14.22 -47.92 25.99
CA ARG A 32 14.76 -46.56 25.95
C ARG A 32 15.46 -46.23 24.62
N TRP A 33 15.93 -47.25 23.89
CA TRP A 33 16.57 -47.08 22.59
C TRP A 33 15.61 -46.92 21.41
N THR A 34 14.32 -47.24 21.57
CA THR A 34 13.34 -47.21 20.46
C THR A 34 12.92 -45.80 20.07
N PHE A 35 12.88 -44.83 20.99
CA PHE A 35 12.43 -43.47 20.66
C PHE A 35 13.44 -42.71 19.78
N ALA A 36 14.72 -42.70 20.19
CA ALA A 36 15.78 -42.05 19.40
C ALA A 36 16.02 -42.74 18.05
N THR A 37 16.00 -44.07 18.01
CA THR A 37 16.11 -44.83 16.74
C THR A 37 14.88 -44.66 15.85
N SER A 38 13.69 -44.48 16.45
CA SER A 38 12.48 -44.12 15.71
C SER A 38 12.54 -42.73 15.11
N ILE A 39 13.02 -41.73 15.86
CA ILE A 39 13.24 -40.37 15.35
C ILE A 39 14.24 -40.41 14.20
N LEU A 40 15.38 -41.08 14.37
CA LEU A 40 16.38 -41.22 13.31
C LEU A 40 15.81 -41.92 12.08
N ALA A 41 15.03 -42.98 12.26
CA ALA A 41 14.35 -43.67 11.17
C ALA A 41 13.33 -42.77 10.47
N ILE A 42 12.56 -41.95 11.21
CA ILE A 42 11.65 -40.94 10.63
C ILE A 42 12.46 -39.91 9.83
N LEU A 43 13.56 -39.38 10.37
CA LEU A 43 14.40 -38.39 9.68
C LEU A 43 15.00 -38.95 8.39
N VAL A 44 15.47 -40.20 8.41
CA VAL A 44 15.95 -40.90 7.21
C VAL A 44 14.82 -41.10 6.21
N LEU A 45 13.63 -41.52 6.66
CA LEU A 45 12.44 -41.67 5.79
C LEU A 45 11.98 -40.34 5.19
N VAL A 46 12.06 -39.25 5.95
CA VAL A 46 11.73 -37.90 5.50
C VAL A 46 12.73 -37.44 4.44
N GLN A 47 14.03 -37.67 4.63
CA GLN A 47 15.04 -37.35 3.62
C GLN A 47 14.91 -38.20 2.36
N ILE A 48 14.63 -39.49 2.52
CA ILE A 48 14.33 -40.40 1.42
C ILE A 48 13.10 -39.92 0.63
N GLY A 49 12.02 -39.57 1.34
CA GLY A 49 10.80 -39.03 0.73
C GLY A 49 11.04 -37.69 0.05
N HIS A 50 11.89 -36.84 0.63
CA HIS A 50 12.29 -35.56 0.07
C HIS A 50 13.01 -35.74 -1.28
N LEU A 51 14.07 -36.54 -1.32
CA LEU A 51 14.80 -36.86 -2.55
C LEU A 51 13.89 -37.49 -3.61
N GLY A 52 12.96 -38.36 -3.18
CA GLY A 52 12.06 -38.99 -4.13
C GLY A 52 10.97 -38.08 -4.68
N LEU A 53 10.43 -37.18 -3.88
CA LEU A 53 9.48 -36.19 -4.34
C LEU A 53 10.12 -35.13 -5.24
N ILE A 54 11.39 -34.76 -5.00
CA ILE A 54 12.17 -33.91 -5.91
C ILE A 54 12.19 -34.57 -7.30
N ALA A 55 12.67 -35.82 -7.37
CA ALA A 55 12.77 -36.56 -8.63
C ALA A 55 11.41 -36.71 -9.35
N ILE A 56 10.35 -37.07 -8.63
CA ILE A 56 8.99 -37.20 -9.22
C ILE A 56 8.48 -35.85 -9.71
N SER A 57 8.64 -34.78 -8.94
CA SER A 57 8.10 -33.46 -9.29
C SER A 57 8.79 -32.85 -10.51
N GLU A 58 10.11 -33.06 -10.65
CA GLU A 58 10.85 -32.64 -11.83
C GLU A 58 10.45 -33.45 -13.07
N HIS A 59 10.20 -34.76 -12.92
CA HIS A 59 9.70 -35.61 -14.00
C HIS A 59 8.27 -35.29 -14.46
N TRP A 60 7.37 -35.04 -13.50
CA TRP A 60 6.00 -34.66 -13.80
C TRP A 60 5.93 -33.33 -14.56
N ARG A 61 6.86 -32.41 -14.27
CA ARG A 61 7.00 -31.12 -14.98
C ARG A 61 7.39 -31.32 -16.43
N VAL A 62 8.45 -32.09 -16.68
CA VAL A 62 8.87 -32.46 -18.04
C VAL A 62 7.72 -33.13 -18.79
N TYR A 63 6.96 -34.01 -18.13
CA TYR A 63 5.78 -34.64 -18.73
C TYR A 63 4.63 -33.65 -19.02
N GLN A 64 4.37 -32.66 -18.14
CA GLN A 64 3.34 -31.64 -18.38
C GLN A 64 3.72 -30.69 -19.51
N ASP A 65 4.97 -30.23 -19.54
CA ASP A 65 5.48 -29.38 -20.62
C ASP A 65 5.46 -30.15 -21.96
N LEU A 66 5.90 -31.42 -21.97
CA LEU A 66 5.79 -32.30 -23.14
C LEU A 66 4.36 -32.61 -23.58
N ARG A 67 3.39 -32.54 -22.65
CA ARG A 67 1.97 -32.79 -22.95
C ARG A 67 1.27 -31.56 -23.51
N HIS A 68 1.72 -30.35 -23.14
CA HIS A 68 1.21 -29.11 -23.70
C HIS A 68 1.86 -28.80 -25.05
N ASP A 69 3.13 -29.14 -25.23
CA ASP A 69 3.81 -29.04 -26.52
C ASP A 69 3.66 -30.34 -27.33
N ALA A 70 2.49 -30.55 -27.94
CA ALA A 70 2.26 -31.64 -28.90
C ALA A 70 3.21 -31.62 -30.12
N GLY A 71 4.07 -30.60 -30.27
CA GLY A 71 5.09 -30.46 -31.30
C GLY A 71 6.48 -31.02 -30.97
N VAL A 72 6.82 -31.35 -29.72
CA VAL A 72 8.21 -31.71 -29.33
C VAL A 72 8.68 -33.03 -29.95
N LEU A 73 7.77 -33.98 -30.17
CA LEU A 73 8.11 -35.22 -30.89
C LEU A 73 8.47 -34.98 -32.37
N SER A 74 8.02 -33.86 -32.97
CA SER A 74 8.41 -33.46 -34.32
C SER A 74 9.75 -32.69 -34.35
N ALA A 75 10.06 -31.94 -33.29
CA ALA A 75 11.32 -31.21 -33.13
C ALA A 75 12.51 -32.14 -32.82
N LEU A 76 12.30 -33.19 -32.02
CA LEU A 76 13.32 -34.19 -31.72
C LEU A 76 13.71 -35.06 -32.94
N ALA A 77 12.85 -35.14 -33.96
CA ALA A 77 13.13 -35.88 -35.19
C ALA A 77 14.01 -35.08 -36.19
N GLN A 78 14.28 -33.80 -35.94
CA GLN A 78 14.94 -32.90 -36.92
C GLN A 78 16.30 -32.34 -36.48
N LEU A 79 16.92 -32.81 -35.39
CA LEU A 79 18.19 -32.26 -34.90
C LEU A 79 19.40 -33.19 -35.17
N PRO A 80 20.05 -33.13 -36.36
CA PRO A 80 21.42 -33.60 -36.52
C PRO A 80 22.37 -32.50 -36.03
N GLY A 81 22.87 -32.62 -34.80
CA GLY A 81 23.90 -31.71 -34.26
C GLY A 81 23.71 -31.25 -32.81
N ALA A 82 22.99 -31.97 -31.96
CA ALA A 82 22.87 -31.63 -30.55
C ALA A 82 24.26 -31.56 -29.88
N SER A 83 24.57 -30.40 -29.31
CA SER A 83 25.86 -30.12 -28.68
C SER A 83 26.14 -31.09 -27.51
N MET A 84 27.42 -31.36 -27.23
CA MET A 84 27.83 -32.20 -26.08
C MET A 84 27.25 -31.76 -24.74
N ARG A 85 26.87 -30.47 -24.58
CA ARG A 85 26.17 -29.97 -23.38
C ARG A 85 24.77 -30.56 -23.23
N THR A 86 24.01 -30.67 -24.32
CA THR A 86 22.66 -31.24 -24.33
C THR A 86 22.70 -32.73 -23.99
N LEU A 87 23.66 -33.47 -24.56
CA LEU A 87 23.93 -34.87 -24.22
C LEU A 87 24.40 -35.07 -22.77
N TYR A 88 25.15 -34.12 -22.19
CA TYR A 88 25.57 -34.19 -20.79
C TYR A 88 24.43 -33.90 -19.82
N SER A 89 23.56 -32.92 -20.12
CA SER A 89 22.38 -32.64 -19.30
C SER A 89 21.34 -33.76 -19.41
N GLU A 90 21.14 -34.33 -20.59
CA GLU A 90 20.24 -35.48 -20.79
C GLU A 90 20.82 -36.79 -20.20
N GLY A 91 22.13 -36.99 -20.28
CA GLY A 91 22.79 -38.13 -19.64
C GLY A 91 22.77 -38.08 -18.11
N LEU A 92 22.98 -36.89 -17.53
CA LEU A 92 22.91 -36.69 -16.08
C LEU A 92 21.48 -36.85 -15.55
N THR A 93 20.48 -36.40 -16.30
CA THR A 93 19.07 -36.65 -15.95
C THR A 93 18.75 -38.13 -16.01
N LEU A 94 19.11 -38.85 -17.08
CA LEU A 94 18.90 -40.30 -17.18
C LEU A 94 19.55 -41.09 -16.04
N VAL A 95 20.80 -40.79 -15.67
CA VAL A 95 21.49 -41.46 -14.56
C VAL A 95 20.80 -41.15 -13.21
N ARG A 96 20.37 -39.90 -12.99
CA ARG A 96 19.56 -39.52 -11.83
C ARG A 96 18.26 -40.31 -11.79
N ASP A 97 17.58 -40.46 -12.92
CA ASP A 97 16.28 -41.12 -13.02
C ASP A 97 16.40 -42.63 -12.79
N LEU A 98 17.40 -43.28 -13.39
CA LEU A 98 17.71 -44.68 -13.12
C LEU A 98 18.11 -44.93 -11.66
N SER A 99 18.89 -44.01 -11.07
CA SER A 99 19.24 -44.06 -9.65
C SER A 99 18.00 -43.93 -8.77
N PHE A 100 17.07 -43.05 -9.12
CA PHE A 100 15.81 -42.87 -8.40
C PHE A 100 14.88 -44.08 -8.53
N VAL A 101 14.77 -44.67 -9.72
CA VAL A 101 13.99 -45.90 -9.96
C VAL A 101 14.60 -47.07 -9.17
N GLY A 102 15.91 -47.28 -9.26
CA GLY A 102 16.62 -48.31 -8.50
C GLY A 102 16.49 -48.14 -6.99
N PHE A 103 16.56 -46.91 -6.52
CA PHE A 103 16.29 -46.55 -5.12
C PHE A 103 14.84 -46.86 -4.72
N SER A 104 13.85 -46.46 -5.52
CA SER A 104 12.42 -46.67 -5.25
C SER A 104 12.06 -48.15 -5.19
N ILE A 105 12.62 -48.96 -6.10
CA ILE A 105 12.48 -50.43 -6.08
C ILE A 105 13.11 -50.99 -4.80
N SER A 106 14.34 -50.58 -4.48
CA SER A 106 15.05 -51.05 -3.29
C SER A 106 14.33 -50.68 -1.99
N PHE A 107 13.79 -49.46 -1.92
CA PHE A 107 12.99 -48.98 -0.80
C PHE A 107 11.66 -49.75 -0.70
N GLY A 108 10.98 -50.01 -1.81
CA GLY A 108 9.78 -50.84 -1.86
C GLY A 108 10.04 -52.28 -1.38
N LEU A 109 11.15 -52.89 -1.81
CA LEU A 109 11.58 -54.21 -1.35
C LEU A 109 11.95 -54.20 0.14
N PHE A 110 12.60 -53.14 0.63
CA PHE A 110 12.88 -52.95 2.04
C PHE A 110 11.59 -52.86 2.86
N LEU A 111 10.65 -51.99 2.47
CA LEU A 111 9.35 -51.84 3.13
C LEU A 111 8.58 -53.16 3.13
N ARG A 112 8.60 -53.91 2.03
CA ARG A 112 7.98 -55.23 1.93
C ARG A 112 8.64 -56.23 2.89
N SER A 113 9.96 -56.30 2.92
CA SER A 113 10.70 -57.24 3.78
C SER A 113 10.59 -56.90 5.28
N ARG A 114 10.41 -55.61 5.62
CA ARG A 114 10.30 -55.11 6.99
C ARG A 114 8.89 -54.67 7.36
N TRP A 115 7.88 -55.08 6.60
CA TRP A 115 6.51 -54.59 6.72
C TRP A 115 5.94 -54.75 8.13
N ASP A 116 6.24 -55.85 8.82
CA ASP A 116 5.76 -56.07 10.19
C ASP A 116 6.48 -55.20 11.23
N ALA A 117 7.73 -54.82 10.99
CA ALA A 117 8.43 -53.84 11.82
C ALA A 117 7.87 -52.42 11.57
N VAL A 118 7.65 -52.05 10.31
CA VAL A 118 7.05 -50.77 9.92
C VAL A 118 5.64 -50.61 10.49
N LYS A 119 4.79 -51.64 10.39
CA LYS A 119 3.46 -51.64 11.04
C LYS A 119 3.55 -51.49 12.55
N ARG A 120 4.47 -52.20 13.21
CA ARG A 120 4.65 -52.11 14.65
C ARG A 120 5.09 -50.70 15.07
N PHE A 121 5.98 -50.09 14.29
CA PHE A 121 6.40 -48.71 14.48
C PHE A 121 5.22 -47.74 14.40
N PHE A 122 4.47 -47.70 13.29
CA PHE A 122 3.31 -46.80 13.17
C PHE A 122 2.20 -47.09 14.17
N ARG A 123 1.99 -48.35 14.58
CA ARG A 123 1.05 -48.71 15.65
C ARG A 123 1.52 -48.30 17.05
N SER A 124 2.82 -48.10 17.24
CA SER A 124 3.38 -47.60 18.49
C SER A 124 3.29 -46.07 18.60
N MET A 125 3.12 -45.38 17.47
CA MET A 125 2.87 -43.93 17.45
C MET A 125 1.50 -43.64 18.07
N THR A 126 1.51 -42.99 19.22
CA THR A 126 0.27 -42.42 19.77
C THR A 126 -0.10 -41.22 18.90
N VAL A 127 -1.19 -41.35 18.14
CA VAL A 127 -1.63 -40.35 17.15
C VAL A 127 -1.59 -38.91 17.71
N GLY A 128 -2.06 -38.70 18.94
CA GLY A 128 -2.01 -37.39 19.60
C GLY A 128 -0.59 -36.87 19.84
N VAL A 129 0.32 -37.71 20.31
CA VAL A 129 1.73 -37.33 20.56
C VAL A 129 2.44 -37.01 19.24
N SER A 130 2.18 -37.79 18.19
CA SER A 130 2.78 -37.57 16.88
C SER A 130 2.24 -36.30 16.22
N LEU A 131 0.94 -36.04 16.32
CA LEU A 131 0.33 -34.79 15.84
C LEU A 131 0.96 -33.58 16.54
N VAL A 132 1.03 -33.59 17.87
CA VAL A 132 1.63 -32.51 18.66
C VAL A 132 3.11 -32.37 18.31
N GLY A 133 3.91 -33.43 18.37
CA GLY A 133 5.35 -33.36 18.13
C GLY A 133 5.71 -32.87 16.73
N LEU A 134 5.03 -33.36 15.69
CA LEU A 134 5.29 -32.94 14.31
C LEU A 134 4.80 -31.52 14.03
N SER A 135 3.63 -31.13 14.57
CA SER A 135 3.11 -29.78 14.40
C SER A 135 3.94 -28.75 15.16
N THR A 136 4.35 -29.06 16.41
CA THR A 136 5.25 -28.22 17.19
C THR A 136 6.59 -28.04 16.49
N LEU A 137 7.15 -29.10 15.88
CA LEU A 137 8.37 -28.97 15.08
C LEU A 137 8.17 -28.03 13.89
N ALA A 138 7.10 -28.23 13.11
CA ALA A 138 6.83 -27.37 11.95
C ALA A 138 6.59 -25.91 12.34
N ILE A 139 5.84 -25.65 13.43
CA ILE A 139 5.59 -24.32 13.97
C ILE A 139 6.88 -23.70 14.50
N ALA A 140 7.69 -24.46 15.26
CA ALA A 140 8.96 -23.96 15.78
C ALA A 140 9.88 -23.54 14.66
N VAL A 141 10.05 -24.36 13.61
CA VAL A 141 10.87 -23.98 12.45
C VAL A 141 10.24 -22.78 11.72
N GLY A 142 8.91 -22.72 11.60
CA GLY A 142 8.21 -21.66 10.86
C GLY A 142 8.26 -20.30 11.54
N VAL A 143 8.32 -20.29 12.87
CA VAL A 143 8.48 -19.08 13.68
C VAL A 143 9.95 -18.67 13.79
N LEU A 144 10.87 -19.63 13.90
CA LEU A 144 12.30 -19.36 14.08
C LEU A 144 13.02 -18.99 12.77
N VAL A 145 12.48 -19.41 11.63
CA VAL A 145 13.05 -19.12 10.31
C VAL A 145 12.09 -18.18 9.58
N PRO A 146 12.51 -16.94 9.27
CA PRO A 146 11.74 -16.03 8.44
C PRO A 146 11.28 -16.72 7.15
N GLN A 147 9.98 -16.71 6.90
CA GLN A 147 9.43 -17.32 5.70
C GLN A 147 9.55 -16.31 4.56
N ILE A 148 10.22 -16.70 3.47
CA ILE A 148 10.23 -15.92 2.25
C ILE A 148 8.92 -16.23 1.55
N ASP A 149 7.95 -15.32 1.61
CA ASP A 149 6.72 -15.46 0.86
C ASP A 149 7.03 -15.09 -0.61
N PRO A 150 6.99 -16.04 -1.56
CA PRO A 150 7.02 -15.66 -2.95
C PRO A 150 5.62 -15.15 -3.27
N VAL A 151 5.38 -13.86 -2.98
CA VAL A 151 4.19 -13.15 -3.47
C VAL A 151 4.20 -13.21 -5.00
N ASP A 152 5.38 -13.14 -5.59
CA ASP A 152 5.55 -12.97 -7.03
C ASP A 152 5.63 -14.29 -7.82
N ASP A 153 6.36 -15.30 -7.37
CA ASP A 153 6.47 -16.53 -8.16
C ASP A 153 6.12 -17.79 -7.35
N ALA A 154 4.87 -18.24 -7.52
CA ALA A 154 4.39 -19.47 -6.93
C ALA A 154 5.19 -20.72 -7.37
N ARG A 155 5.96 -20.62 -8.47
CA ARG A 155 6.65 -21.72 -9.16
C ARG A 155 8.17 -21.58 -9.22
N ALA A 156 8.78 -20.41 -9.00
CA ALA A 156 10.23 -20.28 -8.82
C ALA A 156 10.69 -21.02 -7.55
N ARG A 157 11.06 -22.29 -7.74
CA ARG A 157 12.02 -22.93 -6.84
C ARG A 157 13.34 -22.18 -7.02
N VAL A 158 13.77 -21.50 -5.97
CA VAL A 158 15.15 -21.01 -5.86
C VAL A 158 16.03 -22.26 -5.74
N GLU A 159 16.44 -22.77 -6.90
CA GLU A 159 17.42 -23.83 -6.99
C GLU A 159 18.79 -23.18 -6.84
N SER A 160 19.31 -23.22 -5.61
CA SER A 160 20.63 -22.75 -5.14
C SER A 160 20.79 -21.25 -4.84
N PRO A 161 21.66 -20.89 -3.87
CA PRO A 161 22.11 -19.50 -3.62
C PRO A 161 22.54 -18.77 -4.90
N ASP A 162 23.11 -19.49 -5.87
CA ASP A 162 23.63 -18.93 -7.12
C ASP A 162 22.53 -18.37 -8.06
N ARG A 163 21.25 -18.75 -7.87
CA ARG A 163 20.10 -18.28 -8.67
C ARG A 163 19.22 -17.23 -7.99
N LEU A 164 19.46 -16.90 -6.71
CA LEU A 164 18.86 -15.69 -6.11
C LEU A 164 19.32 -14.42 -6.81
N GLY A 165 20.41 -14.48 -7.59
CA GLY A 165 20.85 -13.41 -8.47
C GLY A 165 21.07 -12.11 -7.72
N SER A 166 20.55 -11.00 -8.27
CA SER A 166 20.59 -9.67 -7.67
C SER A 166 19.86 -9.57 -6.32
N ASN A 167 18.94 -10.49 -6.01
CA ASN A 167 18.05 -10.37 -4.85
C ASN A 167 18.52 -11.21 -3.65
N TYR A 168 19.67 -11.90 -3.74
CA TYR A 168 20.21 -12.66 -2.60
C TYR A 168 20.43 -11.76 -1.39
N GLU A 169 21.10 -10.63 -1.59
CA GLU A 169 21.45 -9.72 -0.50
C GLU A 169 20.20 -9.12 0.14
N GLU A 170 19.19 -8.73 -0.65
CA GLU A 170 17.91 -8.25 -0.14
C GLU A 170 17.21 -9.30 0.77
N HIS A 171 17.11 -10.55 0.31
CA HIS A 171 16.52 -11.62 1.11
C HIS A 171 17.37 -11.97 2.34
N PHE A 172 18.69 -11.87 2.23
CA PHE A 172 19.59 -12.06 3.36
C PHE A 172 19.42 -10.95 4.39
N GLU A 173 19.35 -9.67 3.99
CA GLU A 173 19.12 -8.52 4.88
C GLU A 173 17.78 -8.66 5.64
N GLN A 174 16.70 -9.03 4.94
CA GLN A 174 15.40 -9.31 5.56
C GLN A 174 15.50 -10.44 6.59
N PHE A 175 16.18 -11.54 6.25
CA PHE A 175 16.41 -12.66 7.16
C PHE A 175 17.27 -12.24 8.37
N GLN A 176 18.37 -11.53 8.11
CA GLN A 176 19.34 -11.06 9.09
C GLN A 176 18.64 -10.18 10.12
N PHE A 177 17.84 -9.21 9.67
CA PHE A 177 17.07 -8.33 10.55
C PHE A 177 16.04 -9.11 11.36
N ALA A 178 15.22 -9.98 10.74
CA ALA A 178 14.17 -10.72 11.44
C ALA A 178 14.73 -11.69 12.50
N VAL A 179 15.80 -12.43 12.19
CA VAL A 179 16.45 -13.34 13.15
C VAL A 179 17.15 -12.53 14.25
N SER A 180 17.82 -11.43 13.90
CA SER A 180 18.46 -10.55 14.89
C SER A 180 17.44 -9.95 15.83
N TYR A 181 16.31 -9.45 15.32
CA TYR A 181 15.19 -8.95 16.11
C TYR A 181 14.71 -10.03 17.10
N PHE A 182 14.46 -11.26 16.61
CA PHE A 182 14.00 -12.36 17.47
C PHE A 182 15.01 -12.72 18.55
N LEU A 183 16.28 -12.95 18.20
CA LEU A 183 17.33 -13.35 19.14
C LEU A 183 17.61 -12.23 20.15
N TYR A 184 17.60 -10.98 19.71
CA TYR A 184 17.77 -9.83 20.57
C TYR A 184 16.63 -9.73 21.59
N HIS A 185 15.37 -9.89 21.17
CA HIS A 185 14.23 -9.89 22.09
C HIS A 185 14.24 -11.10 23.04
N LEU A 186 14.73 -12.26 22.59
CA LEU A 186 14.92 -13.44 23.44
C LEU A 186 15.98 -13.20 24.52
N GLY A 187 17.04 -12.44 24.21
CA GLY A 187 18.03 -11.99 25.18
C GLY A 187 17.52 -10.92 26.16
N HIS A 188 16.47 -10.19 25.78
CA HIS A 188 15.88 -9.09 26.54
C HIS A 188 14.40 -9.36 26.88
N LEU A 189 14.13 -10.49 27.54
CA LEU A 189 12.77 -10.89 27.93
C LEU A 189 12.05 -9.75 28.68
N TYR A 190 10.82 -9.44 28.26
CA TYR A 190 10.00 -8.35 28.80
C TYR A 190 10.59 -6.93 28.63
N GLY A 191 11.53 -6.74 27.70
CA GLY A 191 12.16 -5.44 27.50
C GLY A 191 13.22 -5.07 28.53
N VAL A 192 13.56 -5.99 29.45
CA VAL A 192 14.59 -5.75 30.46
C VAL A 192 15.95 -5.64 29.77
N GLY A 193 16.61 -4.49 29.93
CA GLY A 193 17.90 -4.20 29.31
C GLY A 193 17.82 -3.67 27.87
N MET A 194 16.61 -3.58 27.27
CA MET A 194 16.48 -2.88 26.00
C MET A 194 16.73 -1.38 26.20
N PRO A 195 17.39 -0.72 25.24
CA PRO A 195 17.54 0.73 25.29
C PRO A 195 16.16 1.38 25.30
N GLN A 196 15.98 2.30 26.25
CA GLN A 196 14.84 3.20 26.31
C GLN A 196 15.37 4.61 26.06
N ALA A 197 14.87 5.25 25.02
CA ALA A 197 15.18 6.65 24.78
C ALA A 197 14.07 7.49 25.41
N GLN A 198 14.47 8.49 26.19
CA GLN A 198 13.53 9.50 26.66
C GLN A 198 13.29 10.50 25.53
N ILE A 199 12.05 11.00 25.43
CA ILE A 199 11.77 12.15 24.56
C ILE A 199 12.57 13.35 25.08
N PRO A 200 13.38 14.02 24.24
CA PRO A 200 14.13 15.22 24.63
C PRO A 200 13.21 16.29 25.22
N ASP A 201 13.68 17.05 26.21
CA ASP A 201 12.83 18.02 26.92
C ASP A 201 12.26 19.11 25.99
N VAL A 202 13.03 19.53 24.97
CA VAL A 202 12.59 20.47 23.92
C VAL A 202 11.38 19.94 23.15
N ALA A 203 11.34 18.64 22.90
CA ALA A 203 10.19 18.00 22.23
C ALA A 203 8.98 17.88 23.16
N ARG A 204 9.17 17.80 24.49
CA ARG A 204 8.06 17.77 25.44
C ARG A 204 7.34 19.10 25.52
N SER A 205 8.09 20.21 25.60
CA SER A 205 7.47 21.55 25.58
C SER A 205 6.69 21.80 24.29
N GLY A 206 7.24 21.39 23.14
CA GLY A 206 6.51 21.48 21.86
C GLY A 206 5.26 20.60 21.79
N LEU A 207 5.25 19.43 22.45
CA LEU A 207 4.07 18.57 22.56
C LEU A 207 2.97 19.19 23.43
N ASP A 208 3.36 19.90 24.49
CA ASP A 208 2.40 20.55 25.39
C ASP A 208 1.77 21.76 24.69
N GLU A 209 2.56 22.59 23.99
CA GLU A 209 2.04 23.67 23.12
C GLU A 209 1.13 23.11 22.00
N PHE A 210 1.57 22.03 21.36
CA PHE A 210 0.76 21.33 20.37
C PHE A 210 -0.56 20.81 20.96
N GLY A 211 -0.55 20.29 22.19
CA GLY A 211 -1.74 19.84 22.90
C GLY A 211 -2.71 20.96 23.24
N MET A 212 -2.20 22.14 23.57
CA MET A 212 -3.05 23.33 23.73
C MET A 212 -3.74 23.69 22.40
N ARG A 213 -3.04 23.63 21.26
CA ARG A 213 -3.63 23.96 19.95
C ARG A 213 -4.58 22.92 19.38
N TYR A 214 -4.25 21.64 19.52
CA TYR A 214 -4.90 20.57 18.78
C TYR A 214 -5.60 19.52 19.65
N GLY A 215 -5.56 19.69 20.96
CA GLY A 215 -6.20 18.81 21.95
C GLY A 215 -5.22 17.85 22.64
N GLU A 216 -5.55 17.48 23.88
CA GLU A 216 -4.73 16.59 24.72
C GLU A 216 -4.60 15.18 24.13
N GLU A 217 -5.64 14.69 23.46
CA GLU A 217 -5.63 13.38 22.80
C GLU A 217 -4.57 13.32 21.70
N GLU A 218 -4.48 14.33 20.84
CA GLU A 218 -3.50 14.40 19.76
C GLU A 218 -2.07 14.54 20.30
N ALA A 219 -1.87 15.37 21.33
CA ALA A 219 -0.58 15.44 22.02
C ALA A 219 -0.19 14.10 22.66
N SER A 220 -1.14 13.37 23.26
CA SER A 220 -0.92 12.05 23.85
C SER A 220 -0.57 11.00 22.79
N ASN A 221 -1.31 10.98 21.67
CA ASN A 221 -1.05 10.10 20.53
C ASN A 221 0.33 10.37 19.93
N ARG A 222 0.70 11.65 19.75
CA ARG A 222 2.05 12.03 19.30
C ARG A 222 3.12 11.69 20.31
N ARG A 223 2.89 11.91 21.61
CA ARG A 223 3.85 11.55 22.67
C ARG A 223 4.13 10.05 22.64
N LYS A 224 3.11 9.20 22.48
CA LYS A 224 3.27 7.75 22.30
C LYS A 224 4.03 7.42 21.01
N GLY A 225 3.70 8.07 19.89
CA GLY A 225 4.39 7.91 18.61
C GLY A 225 5.87 8.29 18.67
N MET A 226 6.20 9.44 19.28
CA MET A 226 7.57 9.90 19.48
C MET A 226 8.32 8.96 20.44
N GLN A 227 7.71 8.57 21.56
CA GLN A 227 8.33 7.62 22.48
C GLN A 227 8.64 6.28 21.79
N ALA A 228 7.71 5.78 20.97
CA ALA A 228 7.88 4.59 20.16
C ALA A 228 8.97 4.77 19.09
N ALA A 229 9.05 5.93 18.44
CA ALA A 229 10.06 6.23 17.41
C ALA A 229 11.47 6.37 18.01
N PHE A 230 11.64 7.12 19.09
CA PHE A 230 12.94 7.28 19.78
C PHE A 230 13.41 5.96 20.39
N SER A 231 12.52 5.26 21.10
CA SER A 231 12.85 3.93 21.62
C SER A 231 13.07 2.92 20.49
N GLY A 232 12.32 3.06 19.40
CA GLY A 232 12.43 2.25 18.20
C GLY A 232 13.79 2.40 17.53
N ARG A 233 14.25 3.62 17.27
CA ARG A 233 15.59 3.88 16.70
C ARG A 233 16.69 3.27 17.55
N ALA A 234 16.74 3.58 18.85
CA ALA A 234 17.77 3.03 19.73
C ALA A 234 17.74 1.48 19.80
N LYS A 235 16.55 0.88 19.76
CA LYS A 235 16.40 -0.58 19.68
C LYS A 235 16.87 -1.12 18.33
N THR A 236 16.47 -0.49 17.23
CA THR A 236 16.83 -0.85 15.87
C THR A 236 18.34 -0.74 15.67
N ASP A 237 18.98 0.32 16.16
CA ASP A 237 20.44 0.49 16.13
C ASP A 237 21.15 -0.62 16.91
N ALA A 238 20.64 -0.97 18.10
CA ALA A 238 21.19 -2.08 18.88
C ALA A 238 20.98 -3.45 18.20
N ILE A 239 19.85 -3.63 17.50
CA ILE A 239 19.57 -4.83 16.70
C ILE A 239 20.49 -4.89 15.47
N TYR A 240 20.75 -3.77 14.79
CA TYR A 240 21.69 -3.70 13.68
C TYR A 240 23.12 -3.93 14.15
N ALA A 241 23.54 -3.36 15.27
CA ALA A 241 24.84 -3.66 15.86
C ALA A 241 24.98 -5.16 16.15
N PHE A 242 23.96 -5.78 16.78
CA PHE A 242 23.92 -7.22 16.98
C PHE A 242 23.96 -8.01 15.67
N ALA A 243 23.22 -7.56 14.65
CA ALA A 243 23.18 -8.19 13.33
C ALA A 243 24.55 -8.16 12.63
N THR A 244 25.25 -7.03 12.70
CA THR A 244 26.60 -6.83 12.12
C THR A 244 27.65 -7.66 12.87
N GLU A 245 27.62 -7.65 14.21
CA GLU A 245 28.52 -8.47 15.04
C GLU A 245 28.38 -9.97 14.77
N ASN A 246 27.20 -10.40 14.32
CA ASN A 246 26.87 -11.81 14.10
C ASN A 246 26.63 -12.16 12.62
N GLU A 247 27.00 -11.28 11.67
CA GLU A 247 26.65 -11.42 10.25
C GLU A 247 27.10 -12.77 9.66
N GLN A 248 28.35 -13.17 9.90
CA GLN A 248 28.88 -14.43 9.36
C GLN A 248 28.08 -15.66 9.84
N MET A 249 27.69 -15.66 11.13
CA MET A 249 26.86 -16.71 11.69
C MET A 249 25.47 -16.70 11.05
N LEU A 250 24.85 -15.53 10.91
CA LEU A 250 23.52 -15.37 10.32
C LEU A 250 23.51 -15.77 8.84
N ARG A 251 24.54 -15.43 8.07
CA ARG A 251 24.70 -15.83 6.66
C ARG A 251 24.82 -17.35 6.53
N GLY A 252 25.62 -17.98 7.40
CA GLY A 252 25.71 -19.44 7.46
C GLY A 252 24.36 -20.11 7.79
N TRP A 253 23.57 -19.52 8.69
CA TRP A 253 22.22 -19.99 8.99
C TRP A 253 21.24 -19.75 7.85
N PHE A 254 21.32 -18.62 7.16
CA PHE A 254 20.51 -18.33 5.98
C PHE A 254 20.77 -19.32 4.86
N ASP A 255 22.04 -19.56 4.53
CA ASP A 255 22.43 -20.55 3.52
C ASP A 255 21.95 -21.95 3.89
N PHE A 256 22.07 -22.32 5.17
CA PHE A 256 21.53 -23.58 5.68
C PHE A 256 20.01 -23.63 5.52
N ALA A 257 19.28 -22.61 6.00
CA ALA A 257 17.83 -22.56 5.93
C ALA A 257 17.32 -22.61 4.49
N THR A 258 17.92 -21.83 3.58
CA THR A 258 17.60 -21.81 2.16
C THR A 258 17.89 -23.14 1.49
N ARG A 259 19.07 -23.74 1.74
CA ARG A 259 19.45 -25.05 1.18
C ARG A 259 18.48 -26.16 1.58
N PHE A 260 17.95 -26.11 2.79
CA PHE A 260 16.98 -27.08 3.30
C PHE A 260 15.51 -26.65 3.11
N ASN A 261 15.25 -25.53 2.44
CA ASN A 261 13.91 -24.95 2.26
C ASN A 261 13.16 -24.75 3.60
N LEU A 262 13.87 -24.39 4.67
CA LEU A 262 13.28 -24.06 5.98
C LEU A 262 12.61 -22.68 5.98
N ASN A 263 13.00 -21.80 5.07
CA ASN A 263 12.37 -20.50 4.83
C ASN A 263 11.11 -20.60 3.93
N ARG A 264 10.67 -21.80 3.58
CA ARG A 264 9.47 -22.07 2.75
C ARG A 264 8.70 -23.29 3.26
N ILE A 265 8.52 -23.42 4.57
CA ILE A 265 8.11 -24.67 5.24
C ILE A 265 6.86 -25.27 4.61
N TYR A 266 5.79 -24.50 4.50
CA TYR A 266 4.50 -24.99 4.02
C TYR A 266 4.54 -25.44 2.54
N ARG A 267 5.53 -24.94 1.78
CA ARG A 267 5.83 -25.30 0.39
C ARG A 267 6.99 -26.29 0.27
N SER A 268 7.67 -26.60 1.35
CA SER A 268 8.79 -27.53 1.35
C SER A 268 8.31 -28.97 1.19
N LEU A 269 9.15 -29.80 0.57
CA LEU A 269 8.88 -31.22 0.42
C LEU A 269 9.05 -31.98 1.75
N TRP A 270 9.90 -31.51 2.66
CA TRP A 270 10.06 -32.17 3.96
C TRP A 270 8.81 -32.03 4.82
N PHE A 271 8.15 -30.86 4.80
CA PHE A 271 6.88 -30.66 5.50
C PHE A 271 5.78 -31.57 4.92
N ALA A 272 5.70 -31.65 3.58
CA ALA A 272 4.80 -32.59 2.92
C ALA A 272 5.08 -34.04 3.35
N SER A 273 6.35 -34.44 3.45
CA SER A 273 6.75 -35.75 3.98
C SER A 273 6.28 -35.96 5.43
N LEU A 274 6.38 -34.96 6.31
CA LEU A 274 5.86 -35.05 7.68
C LEU A 274 4.35 -35.25 7.69
N MET A 275 3.62 -34.55 6.83
CA MET A 275 2.17 -34.72 6.70
C MET A 275 1.80 -36.11 6.18
N ILE A 276 2.57 -36.67 5.23
CA ILE A 276 2.39 -38.05 4.74
C ILE A 276 2.66 -39.06 5.87
N VAL A 277 3.74 -38.89 6.64
CA VAL A 277 4.06 -39.75 7.78
C VAL A 277 2.94 -39.70 8.83
N LEU A 278 2.42 -38.50 9.11
CA LEU A 278 1.28 -38.30 10.00
C LEU A 278 0.03 -39.03 9.47
N ALA A 279 -0.30 -38.87 8.18
CA ALA A 279 -1.44 -39.54 7.55
C ALA A 279 -1.32 -41.07 7.62
N ILE A 280 -0.15 -41.63 7.31
CA ILE A 280 0.10 -43.08 7.42
C ILE A 280 -0.04 -43.56 8.87
N GLY A 281 0.47 -42.78 9.82
CA GLY A 281 0.30 -43.04 11.26
C GLY A 281 -1.16 -43.06 11.69
N ILE A 282 -1.93 -42.04 11.30
CA ILE A 282 -3.37 -41.95 11.57
C ILE A 282 -4.11 -43.13 10.93
N ALA A 283 -3.90 -43.39 9.63
CA ALA A 283 -4.58 -44.45 8.90
C ALA A 283 -4.29 -45.83 9.52
N THR A 284 -3.03 -46.12 9.82
CA THR A 284 -2.61 -47.42 10.40
C THR A 284 -3.23 -47.67 11.77
N ASN A 285 -3.36 -46.62 12.59
CA ASN A 285 -4.00 -46.71 13.91
C ASN A 285 -5.53 -46.81 13.81
N THR A 286 -6.12 -46.06 12.88
CA THR A 286 -7.58 -46.00 12.66
C THR A 286 -8.14 -47.31 12.16
N PHE A 287 -7.50 -47.86 11.13
CA PHE A 287 -7.94 -49.10 10.46
C PHE A 287 -7.33 -50.35 11.11
N HIS A 288 -6.84 -50.25 12.34
CA HIS A 288 -6.35 -51.40 13.09
C HIS A 288 -7.53 -52.27 13.59
N GLY A 289 -7.71 -53.43 12.95
CA GLY A 289 -8.74 -54.40 13.26
C GLY A 289 -9.93 -54.35 12.29
N GLY A 290 -10.92 -55.22 12.49
CA GLY A 290 -12.08 -55.27 11.59
C GLY A 290 -13.05 -54.10 11.77
N PRO A 291 -13.86 -53.78 10.74
CA PRO A 291 -14.77 -52.63 10.72
C PRO A 291 -15.75 -52.58 11.88
N LYS A 292 -16.17 -53.74 12.40
CA LYS A 292 -17.03 -53.86 13.59
C LYS A 292 -16.48 -53.11 14.82
N ARG A 293 -15.15 -52.95 14.96
CA ARG A 293 -14.54 -52.26 16.10
C ARG A 293 -14.62 -50.74 15.98
N TRP A 294 -14.64 -50.21 14.76
CA TRP A 294 -14.65 -48.76 14.49
C TRP A 294 -15.99 -48.15 14.89
N PHE A 295 -17.09 -48.84 14.60
CA PHE A 295 -18.45 -48.42 14.90
C PHE A 295 -18.92 -48.71 16.33
N THR A 296 -18.00 -49.06 17.24
CA THR A 296 -18.36 -49.17 18.66
C THR A 296 -18.52 -47.77 19.26
N VAL A 297 -19.50 -47.58 20.15
CA VAL A 297 -19.73 -46.29 20.85
C VAL A 297 -18.45 -45.75 21.53
N LYS A 298 -17.55 -46.65 21.96
CA LYS A 298 -16.28 -46.29 22.58
C LYS A 298 -15.27 -45.66 21.60
N LYS A 299 -15.32 -46.03 20.31
CA LYS A 299 -14.30 -45.67 19.31
C LYS A 299 -14.83 -44.82 18.17
N PHE A 300 -16.14 -44.78 17.95
CA PHE A 300 -16.75 -44.09 16.81
C PHE A 300 -16.33 -42.61 16.72
N GLY A 301 -16.40 -41.85 17.82
CA GLY A 301 -15.98 -40.44 17.81
C GLY A 301 -14.51 -40.26 17.40
N PHE A 302 -13.60 -41.07 17.94
CA PHE A 302 -12.18 -41.02 17.55
C PHE A 302 -11.94 -41.47 16.10
N PHE A 303 -12.69 -42.46 15.62
CA PHE A 303 -12.66 -42.87 14.23
C PHE A 303 -13.06 -41.71 13.31
N VAL A 304 -14.16 -41.01 13.62
CA VAL A 304 -14.61 -39.84 12.86
C VAL A 304 -13.56 -38.74 12.88
N VAL A 305 -12.95 -38.42 14.04
CA VAL A 305 -11.84 -37.45 14.12
C VAL A 305 -10.69 -37.83 13.19
N HIS A 306 -10.27 -39.09 13.20
CA HIS A 306 -9.17 -39.54 12.34
C HIS A 306 -9.51 -39.47 10.85
N ILE A 307 -10.74 -39.80 10.46
CA ILE A 307 -11.20 -39.60 9.07
C ILE A 307 -11.14 -38.11 8.72
N GLY A 308 -11.64 -37.23 9.59
CA GLY A 308 -11.58 -35.79 9.37
C GLY A 308 -10.14 -35.28 9.19
N MET A 309 -9.19 -35.71 10.03
CA MET A 309 -7.77 -35.37 9.88
C MET A 309 -7.17 -35.89 8.57
N LEU A 310 -7.48 -37.13 8.16
CA LEU A 310 -7.02 -37.67 6.87
C LEU A 310 -7.58 -36.87 5.69
N THR A 311 -8.86 -36.49 5.76
CA THR A 311 -9.50 -35.62 4.77
C THR A 311 -8.82 -34.24 4.72
N MET A 312 -8.46 -33.65 5.87
CA MET A 312 -7.69 -32.40 5.92
C MET A 312 -6.32 -32.52 5.26
N ILE A 313 -5.57 -33.58 5.58
CA ILE A 313 -4.24 -33.81 4.98
C ILE A 313 -4.37 -34.05 3.47
N ALA A 314 -5.39 -34.79 3.03
CA ALA A 314 -5.67 -34.96 1.61
C ALA A 314 -6.01 -33.63 0.92
N GLY A 315 -6.81 -32.77 1.58
CA GLY A 315 -7.10 -31.41 1.12
C GLY A 315 -5.84 -30.58 0.95
N GLY A 316 -4.99 -30.50 1.98
CA GLY A 316 -3.71 -29.79 1.89
C GLY A 316 -2.76 -30.38 0.84
N GLY A 317 -2.80 -31.70 0.62
CA GLY A 317 -2.10 -32.37 -0.48
C GLY A 317 -2.59 -31.91 -1.85
N LEU A 318 -3.91 -31.85 -2.06
CA LEU A 318 -4.52 -31.34 -3.29
C LEU A 318 -4.21 -29.86 -3.52
N SER A 319 -4.29 -29.01 -2.48
CA SER A 319 -3.90 -27.60 -2.56
C SER A 319 -2.45 -27.49 -3.03
N ARG A 320 -1.54 -28.23 -2.39
CA ARG A 320 -0.12 -28.22 -2.79
C ARG A 320 0.10 -28.55 -4.27
N THR A 321 -0.65 -29.51 -4.83
CA THR A 321 -0.43 -29.99 -6.20
C THR A 321 -1.18 -29.20 -7.26
N TYR A 322 -2.33 -28.63 -6.93
CA TYR A 322 -3.26 -28.03 -7.90
C TYR A 322 -3.56 -26.56 -7.68
N THR A 323 -3.04 -25.94 -6.61
CA THR A 323 -3.29 -24.52 -6.39
C THR A 323 -2.62 -23.67 -7.45
N VAL A 324 -3.42 -22.85 -8.12
CA VAL A 324 -2.97 -21.76 -8.99
C VAL A 324 -3.18 -20.49 -8.19
N ARG A 325 -2.11 -19.72 -7.98
CA ARG A 325 -2.18 -18.41 -7.34
C ARG A 325 -1.33 -17.42 -8.10
N GLY A 326 -1.76 -16.17 -8.12
CA GLY A 326 -0.94 -15.05 -8.57
C GLY A 326 -1.66 -13.73 -8.38
N LEU A 327 -0.97 -12.66 -8.76
CA LEU A 327 -1.45 -11.29 -8.72
C LEU A 327 -1.61 -10.76 -10.15
N LEU A 328 -2.75 -10.12 -10.43
CA LEU A 328 -2.97 -9.33 -11.62
C LEU A 328 -2.97 -7.85 -11.28
N HIS A 329 -2.40 -7.06 -12.17
CA HIS A 329 -2.38 -5.61 -12.13
C HIS A 329 -3.35 -5.13 -13.22
N LEU A 330 -4.46 -4.49 -12.83
CA LEU A 330 -5.52 -4.09 -13.77
C LEU A 330 -5.83 -2.59 -13.62
N HIS A 331 -6.22 -1.96 -14.73
CA HIS A 331 -6.68 -0.56 -14.80
C HIS A 331 -8.04 -0.47 -15.50
N GLU A 332 -8.89 0.50 -15.13
CA GLU A 332 -10.25 0.66 -15.69
C GLU A 332 -10.26 0.84 -17.22
N ASP A 333 -9.27 1.54 -17.78
CA ASP A 333 -9.16 1.82 -19.22
C ASP A 333 -8.69 0.60 -20.06
N GLY A 334 -8.57 -0.59 -19.45
CA GLY A 334 -8.32 -1.85 -20.16
C GLY A 334 -6.92 -2.01 -20.78
N LEU A 335 -6.03 -1.05 -20.57
CA LEU A 335 -4.63 -1.11 -21.01
C LEU A 335 -3.73 -0.83 -19.80
N ASP A 336 -3.01 -1.85 -19.34
CA ASP A 336 -1.86 -1.60 -18.49
C ASP A 336 -0.62 -1.37 -19.36
N LEU A 337 0.16 -0.44 -18.85
CA LEU A 337 1.47 0.01 -19.20
C LEU A 337 2.36 -1.20 -19.54
N ASN A 338 3.09 -1.07 -20.64
CA ASN A 338 4.42 -1.67 -20.68
C ASN A 338 5.14 -1.25 -19.38
N GLY A 339 6.06 -2.06 -18.86
CA GLY A 339 6.90 -1.66 -17.72
C GLY A 339 7.82 -0.45 -18.00
N ASP A 340 7.43 0.44 -18.91
CA ASP A 340 8.03 1.70 -19.31
C ASP A 340 7.32 2.95 -18.74
N GLY A 341 6.15 2.82 -18.08
CA GLY A 341 5.48 3.97 -17.46
C GLY A 341 5.01 5.05 -18.46
N VAL A 342 4.99 4.73 -19.76
CA VAL A 342 4.54 5.66 -20.80
C VAL A 342 3.10 5.36 -21.17
N PHE A 343 2.19 6.29 -20.90
CA PHE A 343 0.88 6.35 -21.55
C PHE A 343 1.08 6.51 -23.07
N GLN A 344 1.19 5.42 -23.84
CA GLN A 344 1.06 5.47 -25.29
C GLN A 344 -0.42 5.62 -25.67
N ARG A 345 -0.95 6.83 -25.50
CA ARG A 345 -2.26 7.22 -26.04
C ARG A 345 -2.22 7.60 -27.52
N GLU A 346 -1.09 7.35 -28.21
CA GLU A 346 -0.93 7.57 -29.65
C GLU A 346 -0.51 6.29 -30.37
N ARG A 347 -1.48 5.45 -30.72
CA ARG A 347 -1.62 4.90 -32.08
C ARG A 347 -2.96 4.22 -32.24
N SER A 348 -3.64 4.57 -33.31
CA SER A 348 -4.92 4.06 -33.81
C SER A 348 -4.87 2.59 -34.29
N GLU A 349 -4.01 1.78 -33.69
CA GLU A 349 -3.93 0.35 -33.88
C GLU A 349 -3.94 -0.25 -32.49
N ILE A 350 -5.15 -0.45 -31.94
CA ILE A 350 -5.35 -1.31 -30.79
C ILE A 350 -4.62 -2.62 -31.14
N PRO A 351 -3.57 -3.03 -30.40
CA PRO A 351 -2.98 -4.34 -30.60
C PRO A 351 -4.11 -5.36 -30.55
N PRO A 352 -4.16 -6.37 -31.44
CA PRO A 352 -5.16 -7.41 -31.34
C PRO A 352 -5.22 -7.87 -29.89
N ILE A 353 -6.44 -7.92 -29.32
CA ILE A 353 -6.74 -8.08 -27.89
C ILE A 353 -5.78 -9.06 -27.20
N GLU A 354 -5.36 -10.11 -27.91
CA GLU A 354 -4.34 -11.07 -27.48
C GLU A 354 -3.06 -10.44 -26.89
N ASP A 355 -2.41 -9.44 -27.50
CA ASP A 355 -1.13 -8.91 -26.99
C ASP A 355 -1.31 -7.98 -25.76
N ALA A 356 -2.37 -7.17 -25.72
CA ALA A 356 -2.69 -6.33 -24.57
C ALA A 356 -3.14 -7.18 -23.37
N PHE A 357 -3.83 -8.29 -23.62
CA PHE A 357 -4.25 -9.24 -22.59
C PHE A 357 -3.08 -10.00 -21.95
N TYR A 358 -1.99 -10.27 -22.67
CA TYR A 358 -0.84 -10.99 -22.11
C TYR A 358 0.22 -10.06 -21.50
N GLN A 359 0.28 -8.79 -21.91
CA GLN A 359 1.24 -7.81 -21.36
C GLN A 359 0.83 -7.27 -19.97
N SER A 360 -0.46 -7.08 -19.68
CA SER A 360 -0.97 -6.79 -18.33
C SER A 360 -0.80 -7.97 -17.35
N TYR A 361 -0.60 -9.17 -17.89
CA TYR A 361 -0.26 -10.39 -17.16
C TYR A 361 1.25 -10.59 -17.03
N ARG A 362 2.02 -9.53 -16.75
CA ARG A 362 3.35 -9.67 -16.13
C ARG A 362 3.24 -10.09 -14.66
N SER A 363 2.36 -11.05 -14.38
CA SER A 363 2.50 -11.88 -13.20
C SER A 363 3.82 -12.63 -13.35
N THR A 364 4.68 -12.47 -12.35
CA THR A 364 5.87 -13.27 -12.08
C THR A 364 5.58 -14.76 -11.95
N SER A 365 4.30 -15.17 -11.87
CA SER A 365 3.91 -16.57 -11.91
C SER A 365 3.50 -17.01 -13.32
N ASP A 366 4.24 -17.97 -13.89
CA ASP A 366 3.86 -18.69 -15.13
C ASP A 366 2.45 -19.31 -15.05
N ALA A 367 1.89 -19.44 -13.86
CA ALA A 367 0.59 -20.07 -13.62
C ALA A 367 -0.59 -19.25 -14.16
N LEU A 368 -0.49 -17.91 -14.14
CA LEU A 368 -1.58 -17.03 -14.59
C LEU A 368 -1.63 -16.87 -16.11
N ARG A 369 -0.53 -17.15 -16.83
CA ARG A 369 -0.53 -17.18 -18.31
C ARG A 369 -1.47 -18.22 -18.90
N TYR A 370 -1.86 -19.22 -18.11
CA TYR A 370 -2.73 -20.32 -18.52
C TYR A 370 -4.12 -20.25 -17.88
N LEU A 371 -4.59 -19.07 -17.48
CA LEU A 371 -5.99 -18.93 -17.09
C LEU A 371 -6.90 -19.33 -18.26
N PRO A 372 -7.97 -20.11 -18.01
CA PRO A 372 -8.89 -20.53 -19.07
C PRO A 372 -9.87 -19.42 -19.50
N PHE A 373 -9.74 -18.23 -18.93
CA PHE A 373 -10.54 -17.04 -19.19
C PHE A 373 -9.66 -15.80 -18.99
N GLY A 374 -10.10 -14.67 -19.50
CA GLY A 374 -9.50 -13.37 -19.30
C GLY A 374 -10.24 -12.53 -18.25
N LEU A 375 -9.56 -11.57 -17.63
CA LEU A 375 -10.15 -10.57 -16.76
C LEU A 375 -9.81 -9.16 -17.22
N SER A 376 -10.76 -8.24 -17.10
CA SER A 376 -10.50 -6.80 -17.17
C SER A 376 -11.20 -6.09 -16.01
N LEU A 377 -10.68 -4.93 -15.63
CA LEU A 377 -11.29 -4.07 -14.61
C LEU A 377 -12.28 -3.14 -15.31
N GLU A 378 -13.52 -3.12 -14.85
CA GLU A 378 -14.56 -2.22 -15.37
C GLU A 378 -14.65 -0.96 -14.52
N HIS A 379 -14.66 -1.13 -13.21
CA HIS A 379 -14.66 -0.05 -12.24
C HIS A 379 -13.70 -0.35 -11.10
N PHE A 380 -12.99 0.65 -10.63
CA PHE A 380 -12.25 0.65 -9.40
C PHE A 380 -12.46 2.00 -8.72
N ALA A 381 -12.85 1.91 -7.45
CA ALA A 381 -12.90 3.08 -6.61
C ALA A 381 -12.31 2.77 -5.26
N ARG A 382 -11.62 3.77 -4.75
CA ARG A 382 -11.07 3.82 -3.41
C ARG A 382 -11.77 4.95 -2.69
N ARG A 383 -12.24 4.66 -1.48
CA ARG A 383 -12.82 5.67 -0.60
C ARG A 383 -11.93 5.87 0.62
N ASP A 384 -11.37 7.07 0.66
CA ASP A 384 -10.56 7.55 1.77
C ASP A 384 -11.44 8.27 2.80
N TRP A 385 -10.88 8.46 3.99
CA TRP A 385 -11.57 9.16 5.06
C TRP A 385 -11.67 10.65 4.74
N PRO A 386 -12.87 11.25 4.79
CA PRO A 386 -13.00 12.70 4.72
C PRO A 386 -12.32 13.27 5.96
N ALA A 387 -11.43 14.23 5.80
CA ALA A 387 -10.63 14.78 6.87
C ALA A 387 -10.55 16.30 6.79
N ILE A 388 -10.46 16.93 7.96
CA ILE A 388 -10.14 18.35 8.08
C ILE A 388 -8.78 18.52 8.74
N GLU A 389 -8.00 19.44 8.22
CA GLU A 389 -6.79 19.96 8.85
C GLU A 389 -7.04 21.42 9.24
N VAL A 390 -6.53 21.81 10.40
CA VAL A 390 -6.63 23.19 10.91
C VAL A 390 -5.24 23.75 11.02
N ARG A 391 -5.05 24.98 10.53
CA ARG A 391 -3.76 25.66 10.51
C ARG A 391 -3.88 27.01 11.18
N PHE A 392 -3.21 27.19 12.30
CA PHE A 392 -3.23 28.45 13.05
C PHE A 392 -2.27 29.47 12.46
N ILE A 393 -2.65 30.74 12.53
CA ILE A 393 -1.88 31.88 12.05
C ILE A 393 -1.67 32.84 13.23
N GLU A 394 -0.41 33.20 13.48
CA GLU A 394 -0.01 34.16 14.50
C GLU A 394 0.92 35.19 13.89
N ASP A 395 0.66 36.47 14.18
CA ASP A 395 1.39 37.61 13.61
C ASP A 395 1.50 37.57 12.07
N GLY A 396 0.47 37.03 11.42
CA GLY A 396 0.39 36.90 9.96
C GLY A 396 1.24 35.78 9.37
N ARG A 397 1.80 34.89 10.21
CA ARG A 397 2.56 33.70 9.80
C ARG A 397 1.87 32.44 10.30
N GLU A 398 1.96 31.36 9.54
CA GLU A 398 1.48 30.06 9.99
C GLU A 398 2.30 29.59 11.20
N VAL A 399 1.64 29.04 12.22
CA VAL A 399 2.32 28.43 13.35
C VAL A 399 2.89 27.09 12.89
N GLU A 400 4.18 27.09 12.59
CA GLU A 400 4.88 25.89 12.14
C GLU A 400 5.22 24.98 13.32
N PHE A 401 4.83 23.71 13.20
CA PHE A 401 5.28 22.65 14.10
C PHE A 401 6.25 21.76 13.34
N ALA A 402 7.32 21.30 13.99
CA ALA A 402 8.27 20.34 13.41
C ALA A 402 7.66 18.96 13.06
N SER A 403 6.34 18.79 13.21
CA SER A 403 5.63 17.53 13.04
C SER A 403 4.37 17.74 12.20
N ARG A 404 4.03 16.74 11.37
CA ARG A 404 2.85 16.75 10.48
C ARG A 404 1.59 17.06 11.25
N LEU A 405 0.87 18.10 10.85
CA LEU A 405 -0.38 18.54 11.49
C LEU A 405 -1.42 17.40 11.60
N PRO A 406 -2.26 17.43 12.65
CA PRO A 406 -3.28 16.42 12.83
C PRO A 406 -4.34 16.57 11.75
N SER A 407 -4.82 15.44 11.25
CA SER A 407 -5.96 15.36 10.35
C SER A 407 -7.11 14.69 11.10
N TYR A 408 -8.23 15.39 11.18
CA TYR A 408 -9.40 14.90 11.91
C TYR A 408 -10.39 14.26 10.94
N THR A 409 -10.56 12.95 11.04
CA THR A 409 -11.59 12.21 10.29
C THR A 409 -12.99 12.78 10.57
N LEU A 410 -13.83 12.96 9.56
CA LEU A 410 -15.14 13.56 9.72
C LEU A 410 -16.25 12.51 9.72
N TRP A 411 -17.27 12.71 10.55
CA TRP A 411 -18.57 12.06 10.46
C TRP A 411 -19.64 13.04 10.98
N THR A 412 -20.87 12.92 10.47
CA THR A 412 -21.99 13.78 10.87
C THR A 412 -22.19 13.79 12.38
N GLY A 413 -22.24 14.98 12.97
CA GLY A 413 -22.37 15.21 14.41
C GLY A 413 -21.04 15.22 15.19
N ARG A 414 -19.89 14.95 14.57
CA ARG A 414 -18.58 15.05 15.23
C ARG A 414 -18.32 16.50 15.67
N SER A 415 -17.88 16.69 16.92
CA SER A 415 -17.38 17.96 17.44
C SER A 415 -15.89 17.84 17.72
N ILE A 416 -15.13 18.89 17.42
CA ILE A 416 -13.68 18.96 17.60
C ILE A 416 -13.39 20.28 18.30
N ASP A 417 -12.82 20.19 19.50
CA ASP A 417 -12.45 21.34 20.33
C ASP A 417 -10.95 21.60 20.20
N LEU A 418 -10.60 22.80 19.78
CA LEU A 418 -9.25 23.21 19.39
C LEU A 418 -8.88 24.51 20.07
N ASP A 419 -7.57 24.78 20.09
CA ASP A 419 -7.00 26.05 20.50
C ASP A 419 -7.41 26.45 21.92
N GLN A 420 -7.09 25.55 22.85
CA GLN A 420 -7.36 25.70 24.27
C GLN A 420 -6.65 26.94 24.81
N VAL A 421 -7.39 27.75 25.57
CA VAL A 421 -6.89 28.94 26.26
C VAL A 421 -7.07 28.72 27.76
N GLU A 422 -6.04 29.02 28.54
CA GLU A 422 -6.13 28.96 30.00
C GLU A 422 -7.07 30.06 30.53
N THR A 423 -8.11 29.66 31.25
CA THR A 423 -9.06 30.54 31.93
C THR A 423 -9.04 30.31 33.44
N GLU A 424 -9.80 31.09 34.21
CA GLU A 424 -9.96 30.85 35.66
C GLU A 424 -10.59 29.48 35.98
N ASN A 425 -11.33 28.88 35.04
CA ASN A 425 -11.97 27.58 35.18
C ASN A 425 -11.15 26.41 34.62
N GLY A 426 -9.94 26.69 34.10
CA GLY A 426 -9.08 25.74 33.40
C GLY A 426 -9.03 25.99 31.88
N PRO A 427 -8.46 25.04 31.11
CA PRO A 427 -8.38 25.17 29.66
C PRO A 427 -9.77 25.09 29.03
N GLU A 428 -10.14 26.12 28.26
CA GLU A 428 -11.38 26.19 27.49
C GLU A 428 -11.06 26.38 26.00
N PRO A 429 -11.81 25.76 25.06
CA PRO A 429 -11.51 25.85 23.64
C PRO A 429 -11.84 27.24 23.09
N ARG A 430 -10.90 27.84 22.34
CA ARG A 430 -11.18 29.04 21.54
C ARG A 430 -11.91 28.71 20.25
N LEU A 431 -11.74 27.50 19.71
CA LEU A 431 -12.32 27.05 18.45
C LEU A 431 -13.06 25.72 18.63
N ARG A 432 -14.33 25.66 18.21
CA ARG A 432 -15.10 24.41 18.12
C ARG A 432 -15.58 24.21 16.68
N LEU A 433 -15.22 23.08 16.09
CA LEU A 433 -15.70 22.64 14.79
C LEU A 433 -16.74 21.55 14.98
N LYS A 434 -17.92 21.69 14.39
CA LYS A 434 -18.98 20.70 14.45
C LYS A 434 -19.45 20.33 13.05
N VAL A 435 -19.29 19.06 12.68
CA VAL A 435 -19.73 18.51 11.40
C VAL A 435 -21.26 18.45 11.43
N LEU A 436 -21.91 19.29 10.63
CA LEU A 436 -23.37 19.28 10.52
C LEU A 436 -23.84 18.20 9.56
N ASP A 437 -23.17 18.07 8.42
CA ASP A 437 -23.43 17.03 7.44
C ASP A 437 -22.23 16.75 6.53
N LEU A 438 -22.19 15.55 5.96
CA LEU A 438 -21.21 15.12 4.97
C LEU A 438 -21.95 14.62 3.73
N HIS A 439 -21.59 15.17 2.58
CA HIS A 439 -22.23 14.86 1.31
C HIS A 439 -21.28 14.00 0.47
N GLU A 440 -21.76 12.87 -0.05
CA GLU A 440 -20.93 11.98 -0.87
C GLU A 440 -20.52 12.61 -2.20
N ARG A 441 -21.30 13.58 -2.68
CA ARG A 441 -21.09 14.25 -3.95
C ARG A 441 -21.39 15.74 -3.83
N ALA A 442 -20.54 16.54 -4.46
CA ALA A 442 -20.64 17.97 -4.52
C ALA A 442 -20.09 18.44 -5.86
N ASN A 443 -20.80 19.37 -6.48
CA ASN A 443 -20.28 20.15 -7.58
C ASN A 443 -19.55 21.37 -7.01
N ALA A 444 -18.22 21.38 -7.15
CA ALA A 444 -17.35 22.50 -6.76
C ALA A 444 -16.88 23.29 -7.99
N ALA A 445 -17.80 23.53 -8.93
CA ALA A 445 -17.48 24.23 -10.17
C ALA A 445 -17.42 25.75 -9.97
N GLY A 446 -16.20 26.28 -10.02
CA GLY A 446 -15.93 27.70 -10.12
C GLY A 446 -16.04 28.48 -8.82
N VAL A 447 -15.94 29.79 -8.98
CA VAL A 447 -16.07 30.76 -7.90
C VAL A 447 -17.13 31.76 -8.34
N ASP A 448 -18.09 32.03 -7.45
CA ASP A 448 -18.93 33.21 -7.58
C ASP A 448 -18.13 34.44 -7.14
N ALA A 449 -17.85 35.30 -8.10
CA ALA A 449 -17.21 36.57 -7.85
C ALA A 449 -18.24 37.71 -7.92
N ARG A 450 -18.21 38.56 -6.90
CA ARG A 450 -18.98 39.80 -6.88
C ARG A 450 -18.15 40.95 -6.37
N GLU A 451 -18.54 42.16 -6.77
CA GLU A 451 -18.02 43.37 -6.16
C GLU A 451 -18.46 43.41 -4.69
N ARG A 452 -17.50 43.69 -3.80
CA ARG A 452 -17.78 43.78 -2.37
C ARG A 452 -18.63 45.01 -2.06
N THR A 453 -19.65 44.85 -1.23
CA THR A 453 -20.48 45.99 -0.80
C THR A 453 -19.72 46.89 0.19
N GLU A 454 -20.11 48.15 0.29
CA GLU A 454 -19.44 49.12 1.17
C GLU A 454 -19.43 48.68 2.66
N ALA A 455 -20.46 47.95 3.09
CA ALA A 455 -20.53 47.38 4.45
C ALA A 455 -19.48 46.27 4.70
N GLU A 456 -19.05 45.56 3.66
CA GLU A 456 -18.08 44.45 3.74
C GLU A 456 -16.63 44.94 3.59
N ARG A 457 -16.40 46.21 3.18
CA ARG A 457 -15.07 46.80 2.92
C ARG A 457 -14.16 46.94 4.17
N GLY A 458 -14.65 46.61 5.37
CA GLY A 458 -13.86 46.64 6.61
C GLY A 458 -12.83 45.52 6.75
N SER A 459 -12.93 44.45 5.93
CA SER A 459 -12.02 43.29 5.97
C SER A 459 -10.79 43.48 5.06
N SER A 460 -9.60 43.27 5.63
CA SER A 460 -8.27 43.79 5.24
C SER A 460 -7.60 43.18 4.00
N SER A 461 -8.30 43.00 2.90
CA SER A 461 -7.63 42.93 1.60
C SER A 461 -8.54 43.40 0.48
N ARG A 462 -8.30 44.63 0.02
CA ARG A 462 -8.68 45.05 -1.33
C ARG A 462 -7.87 44.22 -2.31
N ARG A 463 -8.53 43.49 -3.19
CA ARG A 463 -7.88 42.88 -4.35
C ARG A 463 -8.69 43.27 -5.57
N PRO A 464 -8.33 44.37 -6.26
CA PRO A 464 -8.83 44.56 -7.61
C PRO A 464 -8.50 43.31 -8.41
N ALA A 465 -9.37 42.90 -9.33
CA ALA A 465 -9.20 41.68 -10.10
C ALA A 465 -10.01 41.76 -11.39
N ILE A 466 -9.68 40.90 -12.33
CA ILE A 466 -10.46 40.70 -13.55
C ILE A 466 -10.95 39.25 -13.61
N ALA A 467 -12.13 39.05 -14.19
CA ALA A 467 -12.60 37.74 -14.60
C ALA A 467 -12.38 37.59 -16.10
N LEU A 468 -11.65 36.55 -16.48
CA LEU A 468 -11.48 36.12 -17.86
C LEU A 468 -12.39 34.93 -18.10
N ARG A 469 -13.12 34.94 -19.20
CA ARG A 469 -13.91 33.78 -19.64
C ARG A 469 -13.10 33.03 -20.69
N LEU A 470 -12.75 31.79 -20.38
CA LEU A 470 -11.95 30.88 -21.21
C LEU A 470 -12.80 29.67 -21.60
N PRO A 471 -12.56 29.02 -22.74
CA PRO A 471 -13.14 27.71 -23.03
C PRO A 471 -12.66 26.67 -22.01
N ASP A 472 -13.51 25.72 -21.67
CA ASP A 472 -13.15 24.57 -20.83
C ASP A 472 -12.05 23.73 -21.50
N MET A 473 -11.00 23.40 -20.75
CA MET A 473 -9.86 22.64 -21.24
C MET A 473 -10.22 21.22 -21.66
N ALA A 474 -11.16 20.59 -20.96
CA ALA A 474 -11.64 19.26 -21.37
C ALA A 474 -12.33 19.33 -22.75
N ALA A 475 -13.05 20.42 -23.01
CA ALA A 475 -13.68 20.69 -24.30
C ALA A 475 -12.64 21.02 -25.39
N LEU A 476 -11.58 21.78 -25.06
CA LEU A 476 -10.48 22.07 -25.98
C LEU A 476 -9.71 20.80 -26.38
N MET A 477 -9.48 19.88 -25.44
CA MET A 477 -8.76 18.62 -25.70
C MET A 477 -9.56 17.61 -26.51
N THR A 478 -10.90 17.64 -26.43
CA THR A 478 -11.78 16.67 -27.12
C THR A 478 -12.17 17.08 -28.54
N MET A 479 -12.08 18.37 -28.89
CA MET A 479 -12.51 18.86 -30.20
C MET A 479 -11.36 18.95 -31.21
N ARG A 480 -11.33 18.01 -32.17
CA ARG A 480 -10.36 17.99 -33.28
C ARG A 480 -10.67 19.03 -34.38
N GLU A 481 -11.91 19.51 -34.42
CA GLU A 481 -12.39 20.54 -35.36
C GLU A 481 -13.24 21.55 -34.58
N LEU A 482 -12.74 22.78 -34.47
CA LEU A 482 -13.44 23.86 -33.76
C LEU A 482 -14.71 24.24 -34.55
N PRO A 483 -15.94 24.08 -34.01
CA PRO A 483 -17.10 24.70 -34.63
C PRO A 483 -16.92 26.23 -34.62
N PRO A 484 -17.11 26.95 -35.74
CA PRO A 484 -16.75 28.36 -35.82
C PRO A 484 -17.50 29.30 -34.85
N GLN A 485 -18.67 28.92 -34.31
CA GLN A 485 -19.58 29.83 -33.60
C GLN A 485 -20.54 29.14 -32.58
N GLY A 486 -20.06 28.21 -31.75
CA GLY A 486 -20.89 27.55 -30.71
C GLY A 486 -20.71 28.14 -29.30
N GLU A 487 -21.71 27.98 -28.43
CA GLU A 487 -21.59 28.18 -26.98
C GLU A 487 -20.61 27.13 -26.42
N TRP A 488 -19.35 27.53 -26.28
CA TRP A 488 -18.33 26.71 -25.61
C TRP A 488 -18.73 26.52 -24.15
N PRO A 489 -18.53 25.33 -23.54
CA PRO A 489 -18.47 25.25 -22.09
C PRO A 489 -17.35 26.20 -21.66
N GLN A 490 -17.68 27.14 -20.78
CA GLN A 490 -16.78 28.23 -20.42
C GLN A 490 -16.48 28.18 -18.93
N VAL A 491 -15.23 28.47 -18.59
CA VAL A 491 -14.74 28.59 -17.22
C VAL A 491 -14.28 30.02 -17.00
N SER A 492 -14.81 30.66 -15.96
CA SER A 492 -14.32 31.95 -15.51
C SER A 492 -13.05 31.78 -14.69
N ARG A 493 -11.96 32.38 -15.14
CA ARG A 493 -10.65 32.41 -14.48
C ARG A 493 -10.39 33.81 -13.95
N PHE A 494 -10.13 33.91 -12.65
CA PHE A 494 -9.86 35.20 -12.00
C PHE A 494 -8.36 35.49 -12.00
N VAL A 495 -7.99 36.70 -12.43
CA VAL A 495 -6.62 37.20 -12.37
C VAL A 495 -6.60 38.39 -11.41
N PRO A 496 -6.00 38.26 -10.22
CA PRO A 496 -5.91 39.37 -9.28
C PRO A 496 -5.03 40.47 -9.87
N ALA A 497 -5.44 41.72 -9.72
CA ALA A 497 -4.62 42.85 -10.10
C ALA A 497 -3.45 43.02 -9.16
N VAL A 498 -2.32 43.35 -9.75
CA VAL A 498 -1.07 43.49 -9.03
C VAL A 498 -1.04 44.84 -8.34
N GLY A 499 -1.16 44.80 -7.01
CA GLY A 499 -0.77 45.91 -6.16
C GLY A 499 0.73 46.11 -6.15
N THR A 500 1.19 47.29 -5.76
CA THR A 500 2.62 47.56 -5.55
C THR A 500 3.14 46.72 -4.37
N GLY A 501 3.78 45.58 -4.64
CA GLY A 501 4.59 44.87 -3.63
C GLY A 501 4.36 43.37 -3.43
N THR A 502 3.58 42.66 -4.25
CA THR A 502 3.53 41.19 -4.15
C THR A 502 4.82 40.55 -4.64
N VAL A 503 5.22 39.44 -3.97
CA VAL A 503 6.47 38.71 -4.20
C VAL A 503 6.48 38.04 -5.58
N THR A 504 5.36 37.41 -5.96
CA THR A 504 5.09 36.97 -7.32
C THR A 504 4.05 37.85 -7.99
N THR A 505 4.20 38.00 -9.30
CA THR A 505 3.31 38.78 -10.15
C THR A 505 2.28 37.80 -10.71
N PRO A 506 1.09 37.66 -10.09
CA PRO A 506 0.07 36.76 -10.61
C PRO A 506 -0.34 37.21 -12.02
N CYS A 507 0.05 36.44 -13.02
CA CYS A 507 -0.35 36.64 -14.40
C CYS A 507 -1.05 35.38 -14.91
N HIS A 508 -1.93 35.56 -15.89
CA HIS A 508 -2.49 34.46 -16.66
C HIS A 508 -1.54 34.13 -17.82
N VAL A 509 -1.12 32.88 -17.89
CA VAL A 509 -0.39 32.34 -19.05
C VAL A 509 -1.38 31.56 -19.89
N ASP A 510 -1.40 31.85 -21.18
CA ASP A 510 -2.19 31.12 -22.16
C ASP A 510 -1.79 29.64 -22.18
N GLU A 511 -2.75 28.75 -22.42
CA GLU A 511 -2.53 27.30 -22.39
C GLU A 511 -1.72 26.77 -23.57
N THR A 512 -1.56 27.59 -24.62
CA THR A 512 -0.61 27.32 -25.71
C THR A 512 0.71 28.07 -25.55
N GLY A 513 0.80 28.91 -24.51
CA GLY A 513 1.96 29.75 -24.21
C GLY A 513 2.13 30.87 -25.23
N ALA A 514 1.04 31.32 -25.86
CA ALA A 514 1.08 32.33 -26.91
C ALA A 514 1.08 33.77 -26.37
N PHE A 515 0.56 33.99 -25.16
CA PHE A 515 0.63 35.28 -24.46
C PHE A 515 0.68 35.13 -22.93
N ARG A 516 1.00 36.23 -22.26
CA ARG A 516 0.90 36.41 -20.80
C ARG A 516 0.11 37.66 -20.49
N LEU A 517 -0.84 37.58 -19.57
CA LEU A 517 -1.75 38.67 -19.24
C LEU A 517 -1.67 39.04 -17.74
N LEU A 518 -1.37 40.29 -17.47
CA LEU A 518 -1.33 40.88 -16.14
C LEU A 518 -2.49 41.85 -15.94
N ALA A 519 -3.15 41.83 -14.78
CA ALA A 519 -4.20 42.76 -14.42
C ALA A 519 -3.64 43.92 -13.57
N VAL A 520 -4.01 45.18 -13.87
CA VAL A 520 -3.49 46.37 -13.17
C VAL A 520 -4.61 47.42 -13.00
N ARG A 521 -4.85 47.86 -11.76
CA ARG A 521 -5.85 48.90 -11.44
C ARG A 521 -5.27 50.31 -11.41
N GLU A 522 -4.06 50.47 -10.89
CA GLU A 522 -3.47 51.79 -10.63
C GLU A 522 -2.02 51.85 -11.15
N GLY A 523 -1.66 53.04 -11.64
CA GLY A 523 -0.33 53.37 -12.19
C GLY A 523 -0.26 53.22 -13.70
N ASP A 524 0.87 53.59 -14.29
CA ASP A 524 1.07 53.43 -15.73
C ASP A 524 1.29 51.94 -16.07
N PRO A 525 0.42 51.31 -16.90
CA PRO A 525 0.59 49.92 -17.28
C PRO A 525 1.94 49.64 -17.96
N VAL A 526 2.54 50.63 -18.63
CA VAL A 526 3.85 50.48 -19.29
C VAL A 526 4.97 50.23 -18.27
N GLU A 527 4.85 50.77 -17.05
CA GLU A 527 5.85 50.56 -15.99
C GLU A 527 5.79 49.16 -15.38
N ARG A 528 4.77 48.36 -15.70
CA ARG A 528 4.57 47.00 -15.17
C ARG A 528 5.27 45.94 -16.00
N PHE A 529 5.71 46.27 -17.22
CA PHE A 529 6.58 45.38 -17.97
C PHE A 529 7.95 45.30 -17.30
N PRO A 530 8.55 44.10 -17.21
CA PRO A 530 9.81 43.92 -16.51
C PRO A 530 10.94 44.69 -17.19
N ARG A 531 11.57 45.62 -16.45
CA ARG A 531 12.77 46.34 -16.93
C ARG A 531 14.04 45.48 -16.92
N ASN A 532 14.04 44.43 -16.10
CA ASN A 532 15.16 43.51 -15.93
C ASN A 532 14.88 42.23 -16.73
N GLU A 533 15.12 42.27 -18.03
CA GLU A 533 15.08 41.06 -18.85
C GLU A 533 16.07 40.03 -18.32
N GLY A 534 15.64 38.76 -18.20
CA GLY A 534 16.48 37.65 -17.78
C GLY A 534 16.30 37.16 -16.34
N ARG A 535 15.44 37.79 -15.52
CA ARG A 535 15.04 37.20 -14.23
C ARG A 535 14.06 36.04 -14.46
N LEU A 536 14.42 34.85 -13.97
CA LEU A 536 13.60 33.64 -14.10
C LEU A 536 12.60 33.44 -12.95
N GLY A 537 12.91 33.97 -11.77
CA GLY A 537 12.14 33.75 -10.56
C GLY A 537 12.92 34.19 -9.33
N ARG A 538 12.55 33.64 -8.18
CA ARG A 538 13.25 33.79 -6.90
C ARG A 538 13.68 32.43 -6.39
N CYS A 539 14.84 32.39 -5.73
CA CYS A 539 15.29 31.22 -4.98
C CYS A 539 15.23 31.58 -3.50
N TYR A 540 14.46 30.81 -2.74
CA TYR A 540 14.48 30.83 -1.28
C TYR A 540 15.65 29.97 -0.83
N VAL A 541 16.51 30.55 0.00
CA VAL A 541 17.72 29.91 0.49
C VAL A 541 17.58 29.78 1.99
N ARG A 542 17.46 28.57 2.51
CA ARG A 542 17.49 28.29 3.95
C ARG A 542 18.83 27.71 4.31
N ARG A 543 19.53 28.32 5.27
CA ARG A 543 20.88 27.91 5.70
C ARG A 543 20.92 27.66 7.19
N VAL A 544 21.64 26.63 7.63
CA VAL A 544 21.86 26.38 9.07
C VAL A 544 23.23 26.91 9.47
N VAL A 545 23.27 28.15 9.96
CA VAL A 545 24.52 28.83 10.38
C VAL A 545 24.64 28.77 11.89
N ASN A 546 25.67 28.08 12.41
CA ASN A 546 25.87 27.87 13.85
C ASN A 546 24.65 27.27 14.58
N GLY A 547 23.88 26.42 13.89
CA GLY A 547 22.67 25.79 14.42
C GLY A 547 21.42 26.69 14.44
N ALA A 548 21.49 27.90 13.86
CA ALA A 548 20.32 28.76 13.63
C ALA A 548 19.96 28.76 12.14
N GLU A 549 18.68 28.69 11.82
CA GLU A 549 18.19 28.84 10.45
C GLU A 549 18.21 30.31 10.02
N GLN A 550 18.78 30.57 8.85
CA GLN A 550 18.76 31.86 8.17
C GLN A 550 18.07 31.67 6.81
N ASP A 551 16.98 32.41 6.60
CA ASP A 551 16.27 32.45 5.33
C ASP A 551 16.67 33.71 4.55
N ASP A 552 17.15 33.51 3.32
CA ASP A 552 17.45 34.56 2.36
C ASP A 552 16.60 34.35 1.08
N VAL A 553 16.38 35.43 0.32
CA VAL A 553 15.68 35.36 -0.97
C VAL A 553 16.52 36.07 -2.02
N ILE A 554 16.88 35.34 -3.07
CA ILE A 554 17.72 35.85 -4.17
C ILE A 554 16.97 35.79 -5.50
N ASP A 555 17.21 36.76 -6.37
CA ASP A 555 16.70 36.74 -7.74
C ASP A 555 17.48 35.71 -8.57
N VAL A 556 16.76 34.88 -9.34
CA VAL A 556 17.37 33.85 -10.17
C VAL A 556 17.69 34.41 -11.56
N ARG A 557 18.99 34.49 -11.89
CA ARG A 557 19.50 34.88 -13.21
C ARG A 557 20.57 33.90 -13.67
N LEU A 558 20.55 33.56 -14.95
CA LEU A 558 21.50 32.60 -15.50
C LEU A 558 22.92 33.18 -15.56
N GLY A 559 23.90 32.40 -15.12
CA GLY A 559 25.33 32.74 -15.14
C GLY A 559 25.79 33.71 -14.05
N GLU A 560 24.88 34.23 -13.22
CA GLU A 560 25.26 35.08 -12.08
C GLU A 560 25.78 34.21 -10.93
N VAL A 561 26.94 34.59 -10.38
CA VAL A 561 27.52 33.97 -9.19
C VAL A 561 27.05 34.74 -7.97
N LEU A 562 26.23 34.12 -7.15
CA LEU A 562 25.66 34.73 -5.96
C LEU A 562 26.38 34.17 -4.72
N ASP A 563 26.87 35.08 -3.88
CA ASP A 563 27.42 34.73 -2.58
C ASP A 563 26.27 34.51 -1.60
N LEU A 564 26.17 33.28 -1.08
CA LEU A 564 25.15 32.93 -0.10
C LEU A 564 25.60 33.27 1.32
N GLY A 565 26.87 33.61 1.56
CA GLY A 565 27.45 33.74 2.90
C GLY A 565 28.11 32.45 3.37
N ASP A 566 28.92 32.54 4.43
CA ASP A 566 29.68 31.42 5.02
C ASP A 566 30.57 30.64 4.04
N GLY A 567 30.96 31.29 2.94
CA GLY A 567 31.79 30.74 1.88
C GLY A 567 31.03 29.93 0.82
N TYR A 568 29.71 29.81 0.94
CA TYR A 568 28.87 29.20 -0.08
C TYR A 568 28.61 30.17 -1.24
N ARG A 569 28.69 29.66 -2.47
CA ARG A 569 28.32 30.40 -3.69
C ARG A 569 27.43 29.55 -4.56
N VAL A 570 26.41 30.15 -5.18
CA VAL A 570 25.54 29.45 -6.13
C VAL A 570 25.60 30.11 -7.50
N VAL A 571 25.59 29.29 -8.55
CA VAL A 571 25.52 29.73 -9.95
C VAL A 571 24.37 29.00 -10.63
N PHE A 572 23.39 29.74 -11.14
CA PHE A 572 22.32 29.15 -11.93
C PHE A 572 22.78 28.99 -13.38
N GLN A 573 23.10 27.76 -13.79
CA GLN A 573 23.80 27.50 -15.06
C GLN A 573 22.84 27.48 -16.27
N ARG A 574 21.71 26.80 -16.12
CA ARG A 574 20.70 26.63 -17.18
C ARG A 574 19.30 26.58 -16.58
N ALA A 575 18.29 26.74 -17.42
CA ALA A 575 16.88 26.65 -17.03
C ALA A 575 16.04 26.03 -18.15
N THR A 576 14.91 25.46 -17.76
CA THR A 576 13.89 24.94 -18.66
C THR A 576 12.50 25.24 -18.09
N LYS A 577 11.50 25.34 -18.96
CA LYS A 577 10.08 25.42 -18.57
C LYS A 577 9.39 24.05 -18.57
N GLU A 578 10.07 23.02 -19.06
CA GLU A 578 9.48 21.71 -19.32
C GLU A 578 10.43 20.61 -18.84
N TYR A 579 10.79 20.66 -17.56
CA TYR A 579 11.61 19.63 -16.95
C TYR A 579 10.82 18.32 -16.81
N ARG A 580 11.45 17.21 -17.20
CA ARG A 580 10.92 15.86 -17.01
C ARG A 580 12.08 14.94 -16.62
N VAL A 581 11.79 13.94 -15.82
CA VAL A 581 12.71 12.82 -15.57
C VAL A 581 12.09 11.61 -16.24
N ASP A 582 12.86 10.91 -17.07
CA ASP A 582 12.45 9.63 -17.59
C ASP A 582 12.38 8.63 -16.42
N PRO A 583 11.20 8.08 -16.10
CA PRO A 583 11.05 7.21 -14.93
C PRO A 583 11.87 5.91 -15.03
N LEU A 584 12.32 5.50 -16.23
CA LEU A 584 13.06 4.25 -16.41
C LEU A 584 14.57 4.44 -16.34
N SER A 585 15.07 5.42 -17.09
CA SER A 585 16.50 5.66 -17.14
C SER A 585 16.96 6.55 -15.98
N GLY A 586 16.02 7.26 -15.34
CA GLY A 586 16.33 8.37 -14.44
C GLY A 586 16.97 9.56 -15.16
N GLU A 587 17.04 9.54 -16.49
CA GLU A 587 17.68 10.60 -17.26
C GLU A 587 16.78 11.84 -17.29
N GLU A 588 17.41 12.98 -17.03
CA GLU A 588 16.78 14.28 -17.18
C GLU A 588 16.49 14.57 -18.66
N GLN A 589 15.23 14.88 -18.95
CA GLN A 589 14.81 15.34 -20.26
C GLN A 589 14.54 16.85 -20.20
N THR A 590 15.26 17.60 -21.02
CA THR A 590 15.04 19.03 -21.22
C THR A 590 14.93 19.34 -22.71
N PRO A 591 13.94 20.14 -23.14
CA PRO A 591 13.86 20.55 -24.54
C PRO A 591 15.09 21.37 -24.96
N THR A 592 15.55 21.16 -26.19
CA THR A 592 16.69 21.90 -26.78
C THR A 592 16.31 23.27 -27.32
N ARG A 593 15.01 23.54 -27.50
CA ARG A 593 14.50 24.83 -28.00
C ARG A 593 14.80 25.98 -27.00
N PRO A 594 15.00 27.22 -27.47
CA PRO A 594 15.24 28.38 -26.60
C PRO A 594 14.18 28.52 -25.50
N LEU A 595 14.58 29.00 -24.32
CA LEU A 595 13.68 29.12 -23.16
C LEU A 595 12.41 29.94 -23.44
N ALA A 596 12.51 30.96 -24.31
CA ALA A 596 11.38 31.78 -24.72
C ALA A 596 10.31 31.02 -25.54
N GLU A 597 10.69 29.91 -26.18
CA GLU A 597 9.82 29.06 -27.00
C GLU A 597 9.29 27.83 -26.23
N GLN A 598 9.70 27.66 -24.97
CA GLN A 598 9.26 26.53 -24.13
C GLN A 598 7.93 26.85 -23.43
N PHE A 599 7.09 25.82 -23.30
CA PHE A 599 5.83 25.90 -22.58
C PHE A 599 6.03 25.53 -21.10
N PRO A 600 5.50 26.31 -20.14
CA PRO A 600 5.66 26.06 -18.71
C PRO A 600 4.81 24.87 -18.23
N ARG A 601 5.40 23.67 -18.23
CA ARG A 601 4.80 22.48 -17.61
C ARG A 601 5.40 22.19 -16.24
N ASN A 602 6.73 22.29 -16.14
CA ASN A 602 7.51 22.06 -14.93
C ASN A 602 8.76 22.94 -15.03
N PRO A 603 8.64 24.24 -14.74
CA PRO A 603 9.81 25.11 -14.77
C PRO A 603 10.85 24.64 -13.77
N ALA A 604 12.12 24.63 -14.21
CA ALA A 604 13.24 24.21 -13.38
C ALA A 604 14.50 25.00 -13.71
N VAL A 605 15.35 25.15 -12.71
CA VAL A 605 16.66 25.81 -12.80
C VAL A 605 17.72 24.86 -12.27
N PHE A 606 18.86 24.82 -12.95
CA PHE A 606 19.99 24.00 -12.58
C PHE A 606 21.00 24.87 -11.83
N ALA A 607 21.12 24.61 -10.53
CA ALA A 607 21.96 25.36 -9.61
C ALA A 607 23.26 24.59 -9.36
N HIS A 608 24.40 25.26 -9.54
CA HIS A 608 25.72 24.77 -9.18
C HIS A 608 26.16 25.45 -7.89
N LEU A 609 26.17 24.69 -6.79
CA LEU A 609 26.51 25.15 -5.46
C LEU A 609 27.99 24.83 -5.18
N ILE A 610 28.73 25.82 -4.67
CA ILE A 610 30.16 25.71 -4.35
C ILE A 610 30.30 26.00 -2.85
N GLY A 611 30.79 25.02 -2.10
CA GLY A 611 31.03 25.11 -0.66
C GLY A 611 32.27 25.91 -0.28
N PRO A 612 32.45 26.21 1.02
CA PRO A 612 33.58 26.98 1.54
C PRO A 612 34.95 26.32 1.32
N ASP A 613 34.99 25.00 1.21
CA ASP A 613 36.19 24.20 0.92
C ASP A 613 36.47 24.06 -0.58
N GLY A 614 35.61 24.60 -1.44
CA GLY A 614 35.67 24.49 -2.88
C GLY A 614 35.04 23.22 -3.46
N THR A 615 34.44 22.37 -2.63
CA THR A 615 33.58 21.26 -3.08
C THR A 615 32.39 21.83 -3.85
N ALA A 616 31.89 21.11 -4.84
CA ALA A 616 30.76 21.57 -5.65
C ALA A 616 29.70 20.48 -5.82
N GLU A 617 28.45 20.91 -5.96
CA GLU A 617 27.27 20.06 -6.13
C GLU A 617 26.32 20.69 -7.15
N ASP A 618 25.75 19.89 -8.05
CA ASP A 618 24.71 20.32 -8.99
C ASP A 618 23.34 19.89 -8.49
N ARG A 619 22.36 20.80 -8.53
CA ARG A 619 20.98 20.56 -8.12
C ARG A 619 19.98 21.02 -9.17
N VAL A 620 18.89 20.29 -9.29
CA VAL A 620 17.73 20.71 -10.07
C VAL A 620 16.67 21.27 -9.13
N LEU A 621 16.39 22.56 -9.26
CA LEU A 621 15.34 23.23 -8.50
C LEU A 621 14.10 23.29 -9.38
N ILE A 622 13.05 22.57 -9.01
CA ILE A 622 11.77 22.57 -9.74
C ILE A 622 10.83 23.57 -9.06
N ASP A 623 10.06 24.31 -9.85
CA ASP A 623 9.14 25.34 -9.36
C ASP A 623 8.23 24.84 -8.24
N ARG A 624 8.23 25.56 -7.11
CA ARG A 624 7.44 25.30 -5.89
C ARG A 624 7.60 23.90 -5.31
N GLN A 625 8.71 23.21 -5.58
CA GLN A 625 9.04 21.97 -4.89
C GLN A 625 9.97 22.25 -3.72
N ASP A 626 9.53 21.86 -2.51
CA ASP A 626 10.38 21.85 -1.33
C ASP A 626 11.23 20.56 -1.32
N PRO A 627 12.57 20.65 -1.32
CA PRO A 627 13.43 19.47 -1.29
C PRO A 627 13.26 18.61 -0.03
N VAL A 628 12.83 19.20 1.10
CA VAL A 628 12.57 18.47 2.35
C VAL A 628 11.34 17.58 2.20
N GLU A 629 10.25 18.10 1.64
CA GLU A 629 9.01 17.35 1.43
C GLU A 629 9.20 16.19 0.45
N ARG A 630 10.10 16.35 -0.53
CA ARG A 630 10.48 15.32 -1.51
C ARG A 630 11.51 14.32 -0.99
N GLY A 631 12.08 14.54 0.19
CA GLY A 631 13.12 13.67 0.75
C GLY A 631 14.46 13.73 0.03
N LEU A 632 14.71 14.78 -0.77
CA LEU A 632 15.93 14.94 -1.58
C LEU A 632 17.15 15.33 -0.74
N VAL A 633 16.93 15.81 0.49
CA VAL A 633 18.01 16.32 1.37
C VAL A 633 19.08 15.25 1.66
N ALA A 634 18.68 13.98 1.79
CA ALA A 634 19.61 12.90 2.10
C ALA A 634 20.61 12.61 0.95
N ASP A 635 20.31 13.08 -0.26
CA ASP A 635 21.18 12.91 -1.43
C ASP A 635 22.09 14.14 -1.66
N TYR A 636 21.94 15.20 -0.87
CA TYR A 636 22.69 16.44 -1.03
C TYR A 636 24.05 16.38 -0.34
N VAL A 637 25.07 16.95 -0.99
CA VAL A 637 26.41 17.10 -0.40
C VAL A 637 26.39 18.19 0.68
N PHE A 638 25.63 19.27 0.44
CA PHE A 638 25.44 20.38 1.39
C PHE A 638 24.04 20.36 2.00
N GLU A 639 23.81 19.46 2.97
CA GLU A 639 22.52 19.31 3.67
C GLU A 639 22.10 20.57 4.47
N ASP A 640 23.06 21.43 4.81
CA ASP A 640 22.89 22.67 5.57
C ASP A 640 22.43 23.86 4.72
N VAL A 641 22.38 23.71 3.39
CA VAL A 641 21.89 24.73 2.45
C VAL A 641 20.73 24.14 1.66
N LEU A 642 19.53 24.66 1.84
CA LEU A 642 18.33 24.27 1.09
C LEU A 642 17.96 25.38 0.11
N LEU A 643 17.71 24.99 -1.14
CA LEU A 643 17.33 25.89 -2.21
C LEU A 643 15.94 25.50 -2.71
N SER A 644 15.01 26.45 -2.76
CA SER A 644 13.68 26.26 -3.31
C SER A 644 13.38 27.33 -4.35
N LEU A 645 12.90 26.92 -5.52
CA LEU A 645 12.60 27.81 -6.64
C LEU A 645 11.14 28.25 -6.61
N GLU A 646 10.90 29.55 -6.80
CA GLU A 646 9.61 30.10 -7.20
C GLU A 646 9.78 30.80 -8.55
N TRP A 647 9.31 30.16 -9.61
CA TRP A 647 9.38 30.63 -10.98
C TRP A 647 8.42 31.81 -11.20
N ASP A 648 8.91 32.85 -11.86
CA ASP A 648 8.13 34.04 -12.19
C ASP A 648 7.83 34.07 -13.69
N GLU A 649 6.65 33.56 -14.06
CA GLU A 649 6.20 33.52 -15.45
C GLU A 649 6.12 34.90 -16.11
N TRP A 650 5.95 35.97 -15.32
CA TRP A 650 5.91 37.32 -15.86
C TRP A 650 7.31 37.78 -16.28
N THR A 651 8.34 37.56 -15.46
CA THR A 651 9.70 38.04 -15.76
C THR A 651 10.51 37.09 -16.65
N ALA A 652 10.24 35.78 -16.60
CA ALA A 652 10.97 34.79 -17.39
C ALA A 652 10.88 35.06 -18.90
N PRO A 653 11.89 34.71 -19.72
CA PRO A 653 11.80 34.77 -21.18
C PRO A 653 10.61 33.92 -21.69
N GLY A 654 9.81 34.42 -22.63
CA GLY A 654 8.58 33.73 -23.05
C GLY A 654 7.73 34.52 -24.04
N ALA A 655 6.46 34.13 -24.10
CA ALA A 655 5.41 34.74 -24.92
C ALA A 655 5.25 36.25 -24.72
N GLU A 656 4.64 36.95 -25.66
CA GLU A 656 4.40 38.39 -25.52
C GLU A 656 3.56 38.72 -24.28
N ARG A 657 3.93 39.82 -23.61
CA ARG A 657 3.27 40.28 -22.38
C ARG A 657 2.20 41.31 -22.70
N TYR A 658 1.11 41.22 -21.96
CA TYR A 658 -0.01 42.13 -22.05
C TYR A 658 -0.44 42.55 -20.66
N VAL A 659 -0.77 43.83 -20.49
CA VAL A 659 -1.32 44.38 -19.26
C VAL A 659 -2.74 44.82 -19.55
N LEU A 660 -3.72 44.21 -18.90
CA LEU A 660 -5.09 44.70 -18.86
C LEU A 660 -5.22 45.71 -17.72
N HIS A 661 -5.38 46.97 -18.10
CA HIS A 661 -5.44 48.11 -17.21
C HIS A 661 -6.84 48.70 -17.17
N TRP A 662 -7.30 49.13 -15.99
CA TRP A 662 -8.55 49.90 -15.87
C TRP A 662 -8.43 50.99 -14.80
N ASP A 663 -9.02 52.16 -15.05
CA ASP A 663 -8.92 53.36 -14.20
C ASP A 663 -10.22 53.72 -13.45
N ASP A 664 -10.20 54.71 -12.57
CA ASP A 664 -11.36 55.12 -11.74
C ASP A 664 -12.60 55.50 -12.57
N THR A 665 -12.44 55.79 -13.87
CA THR A 665 -13.54 56.09 -14.79
C THR A 665 -14.24 54.82 -15.33
N GLY A 666 -13.64 53.65 -15.08
CA GLY A 666 -14.07 52.36 -15.62
C GLY A 666 -13.59 52.12 -17.05
N ALA A 667 -12.72 52.98 -17.59
CA ALA A 667 -12.12 52.76 -18.90
C ALA A 667 -11.12 51.60 -18.81
N ILE A 668 -11.22 50.63 -19.72
CA ILE A 668 -10.36 49.45 -19.76
C ILE A 668 -9.54 49.48 -21.05
N GLU A 669 -8.24 49.27 -20.92
CA GLU A 669 -7.32 49.17 -22.04
C GLU A 669 -6.42 47.94 -21.89
N LEU A 670 -6.16 47.27 -23.00
CA LEU A 670 -5.12 46.26 -23.12
C LEU A 670 -3.87 46.94 -23.66
N VAL A 671 -2.79 46.88 -22.89
CA VAL A 671 -1.49 47.42 -23.27
C VAL A 671 -0.56 46.26 -23.60
N ALA A 672 -0.03 46.23 -24.82
CA ALA A 672 0.98 45.26 -25.23
C ALA A 672 2.37 45.68 -24.72
N GLU A 673 3.30 44.74 -24.65
CA GLU A 673 4.70 45.00 -24.29
C GLU A 673 5.39 46.02 -25.20
N THR A 674 4.91 46.16 -26.44
CA THR A 674 5.34 47.19 -27.41
C THR A 674 4.90 48.62 -27.03
N GLY A 675 4.02 48.76 -26.05
CA GLY A 675 3.37 50.01 -25.66
C GLY A 675 2.10 50.34 -26.45
N GLU A 676 1.69 49.49 -27.39
CA GLU A 676 0.41 49.63 -28.10
C GLU A 676 -0.76 49.49 -27.11
N ARG A 677 -1.74 50.40 -27.20
CA ARG A 677 -2.90 50.46 -26.32
C ARG A 677 -4.17 50.21 -27.11
N THR A 678 -4.96 49.22 -26.70
CA THR A 678 -6.23 48.86 -27.34
C THR A 678 -7.37 48.97 -26.33
N PRO A 679 -8.40 49.81 -26.55
CA PRO A 679 -9.58 49.84 -25.70
C PRO A 679 -10.28 48.47 -25.67
N VAL A 680 -10.79 48.08 -24.50
CA VAL A 680 -11.48 46.80 -24.28
C VAL A 680 -12.86 47.05 -23.67
N GLU A 681 -13.86 46.32 -24.15
CA GLU A 681 -15.23 46.33 -23.59
C GLU A 681 -15.50 45.01 -22.80
N ILE A 682 -16.35 45.08 -21.77
CA ILE A 682 -16.76 43.92 -20.94
C ILE A 682 -17.88 43.10 -21.64
N ASP A 683 -18.29 43.47 -22.84
CA ASP A 683 -19.47 42.92 -23.54
C ASP A 683 -19.26 41.49 -24.10
N GLY A 684 -18.23 40.77 -23.66
CA GLY A 684 -17.86 39.47 -24.18
C GLY A 684 -17.15 39.53 -25.53
N THR A 685 -16.61 40.69 -25.92
CA THR A 685 -15.70 40.79 -27.07
C THR A 685 -14.39 40.04 -26.80
N ARG A 686 -13.89 39.33 -27.82
CA ARG A 686 -12.62 38.61 -27.75
C ARG A 686 -11.47 39.61 -27.57
N LEU A 687 -10.63 39.38 -26.57
CA LEU A 687 -9.41 40.16 -26.40
C LEU A 687 -8.47 39.95 -27.60
N PRO A 688 -7.82 41.01 -28.13
CA PRO A 688 -6.92 40.92 -29.28
C PRO A 688 -5.56 40.33 -28.87
N LEU A 689 -5.56 39.15 -28.27
CA LEU A 689 -4.39 38.44 -27.78
C LEU A 689 -3.93 37.39 -28.81
N PRO A 690 -2.61 37.19 -28.97
CA PRO A 690 -2.07 36.17 -29.87
C PRO A 690 -2.29 34.80 -29.23
N GLY A 691 -3.13 33.96 -29.84
CA GLY A 691 -3.43 32.63 -29.31
C GLY A 691 -4.61 31.99 -30.04
N ILE A 692 -4.64 30.65 -30.06
CA ILE A 692 -5.78 29.92 -30.64
C ILE A 692 -6.97 29.86 -29.68
N VAL A 693 -6.71 29.93 -28.37
CA VAL A 693 -7.75 29.94 -27.33
C VAL A 693 -8.35 31.35 -27.28
N PRO A 694 -9.64 31.53 -27.59
CA PRO A 694 -10.27 32.83 -27.48
C PRO A 694 -10.43 33.20 -26.00
N THR A 695 -9.84 34.32 -25.60
CA THR A 695 -9.97 34.89 -24.25
C THR A 695 -10.92 36.07 -24.28
N PHE A 696 -11.86 36.12 -23.34
CA PHE A 696 -12.83 37.19 -23.21
C PHE A 696 -12.71 37.85 -21.84
N LEU A 697 -12.88 39.18 -21.77
CA LEU A 697 -13.04 39.87 -20.49
C LEU A 697 -14.50 39.76 -20.07
N ASP A 698 -14.74 39.16 -18.90
CA ASP A 698 -16.07 38.89 -18.36
C ASP A 698 -16.51 39.95 -17.35
N ALA A 699 -15.58 40.38 -16.49
CA ALA A 699 -15.80 41.43 -15.51
C ALA A 699 -14.48 42.05 -15.03
N VAL A 700 -14.56 43.27 -14.51
CA VAL A 700 -13.51 43.90 -13.70
C VAL A 700 -14.10 44.23 -12.34
N TYR A 701 -13.29 44.06 -11.30
CA TYR A 701 -13.67 44.26 -9.91
C TYR A 701 -12.65 45.17 -9.24
N ASP A 702 -13.12 46.18 -8.51
CA ASP A 702 -12.24 47.06 -7.74
C ASP A 702 -11.91 46.44 -6.38
N ASP A 703 -12.86 45.68 -5.84
CA ASP A 703 -12.70 44.86 -4.65
C ASP A 703 -13.48 43.55 -4.79
N ILE A 704 -12.84 42.51 -5.33
CA ILE A 704 -13.48 41.23 -5.58
C ILE A 704 -13.73 40.48 -4.26
N GLN A 705 -14.94 39.95 -4.11
CA GLN A 705 -15.24 38.89 -3.17
C GLN A 705 -15.44 37.58 -3.94
N VAL A 706 -14.54 36.64 -3.70
CA VAL A 706 -14.49 35.30 -4.28
C VAL A 706 -15.11 34.36 -3.27
N SER A 707 -16.21 33.70 -3.63
CA SER A 707 -16.83 32.64 -2.82
C SER A 707 -16.90 31.37 -3.65
N PRO A 708 -16.45 30.21 -3.13
CA PRO A 708 -16.56 28.96 -3.87
C PRO A 708 -18.04 28.65 -4.10
N ARG A 709 -18.40 28.31 -5.34
CA ARG A 709 -19.75 27.83 -5.64
C ARG A 709 -19.79 26.33 -5.38
N ILE A 710 -20.49 25.95 -4.31
CA ILE A 710 -20.59 24.56 -3.87
C ILE A 710 -22.07 24.16 -3.87
N GLU A 711 -22.40 23.20 -4.70
CA GLU A 711 -23.73 22.60 -4.78
C GLU A 711 -23.62 21.12 -4.38
N PHE A 712 -24.29 20.72 -3.30
CA PHE A 712 -24.34 19.31 -2.92
C PHE A 712 -25.31 18.58 -3.83
N LEU A 713 -24.85 17.45 -4.37
CA LEU A 713 -25.61 16.66 -5.32
C LEU A 713 -26.36 15.56 -4.57
N GLU A 714 -27.56 15.26 -5.03
CA GLU A 714 -28.34 14.16 -4.48
C GLU A 714 -27.61 12.81 -4.68
N PRO A 715 -27.73 11.88 -3.71
CA PRO A 715 -27.19 10.52 -3.83
C PRO A 715 -27.70 9.79 -5.08
N LEU A 716 -26.81 9.09 -5.78
CA LEU A 716 -27.16 8.24 -6.91
C LEU A 716 -27.62 6.88 -6.41
N ASN A 717 -28.90 6.78 -6.03
CA ASN A 717 -29.48 5.52 -5.58
C ASN A 717 -30.02 4.71 -6.76
N ARG A 718 -29.38 3.59 -7.10
CA ARG A 718 -29.94 2.59 -8.00
C ARG A 718 -30.77 1.55 -7.23
N PRO A 719 -31.93 1.12 -7.77
CA PRO A 719 -32.83 0.17 -7.08
C PRO A 719 -32.29 -1.26 -6.99
N ASP A 720 -31.23 -1.59 -7.73
CA ASP A 720 -30.54 -2.88 -7.72
C ASP A 720 -29.51 -3.03 -6.59
N GLY A 721 -29.32 -1.99 -5.77
CA GLY A 721 -28.34 -1.98 -4.68
C GLY A 721 -26.93 -1.57 -5.12
N TRP A 722 -26.73 -1.24 -6.40
CA TRP A 722 -25.48 -0.66 -6.89
C TRP A 722 -25.28 0.75 -6.31
N GLN A 723 -24.11 0.97 -5.73
CA GLN A 723 -23.74 2.26 -5.14
C GLN A 723 -22.94 3.07 -6.15
N GLU A 724 -23.62 3.67 -7.11
CA GLU A 724 -22.98 4.45 -8.18
C GLU A 724 -22.16 5.61 -7.62
N GLU A 725 -22.64 6.21 -6.53
CA GLU A 725 -21.91 7.24 -5.82
C GLU A 725 -20.54 6.77 -5.33
N PHE A 726 -20.35 5.50 -4.96
CA PHE A 726 -19.06 4.99 -4.49
C PHE A 726 -17.97 5.13 -5.56
N TYR A 727 -18.34 5.00 -6.84
CA TYR A 727 -17.46 5.10 -8.01
C TYR A 727 -17.38 6.49 -8.62
N SER A 728 -18.11 7.45 -8.06
CA SER A 728 -18.07 8.83 -8.51
C SER A 728 -16.74 9.50 -8.18
N SER A 729 -16.14 10.16 -9.17
CA SER A 729 -14.99 11.06 -9.00
C SER A 729 -15.39 12.47 -8.55
N ASP A 730 -16.68 12.73 -8.31
CA ASP A 730 -17.14 14.02 -7.82
C ASP A 730 -16.52 14.36 -6.46
N PRO A 731 -16.19 15.64 -6.20
CA PRO A 731 -15.85 16.13 -4.87
C PRO A 731 -16.85 15.69 -3.81
N ARG A 732 -16.41 15.46 -2.58
CA ARG A 732 -17.28 15.29 -1.41
C ARG A 732 -17.60 16.65 -0.80
N GLY A 733 -18.79 16.82 -0.25
CA GLY A 733 -19.22 18.06 0.39
C GLY A 733 -19.17 17.99 1.91
N LEU A 734 -19.02 19.15 2.55
CA LEU A 734 -19.03 19.30 4.00
C LEU A 734 -19.82 20.55 4.39
N ASP A 735 -20.83 20.38 5.26
CA ASP A 735 -21.42 21.47 6.04
C ASP A 735 -20.78 21.45 7.44
N LEU A 736 -20.05 22.52 7.78
CA LEU A 736 -19.29 22.63 9.03
C LEU A 736 -19.73 23.86 9.82
N GLU A 737 -20.16 23.68 11.06
CA GLU A 737 -20.37 24.78 12.00
C GLU A 737 -19.04 25.11 12.68
N VAL A 738 -18.56 26.33 12.47
CA VAL A 738 -17.35 26.88 13.08
C VAL A 738 -17.78 27.86 14.17
N THR A 739 -17.45 27.56 15.42
CA THR A 739 -17.73 28.43 16.56
C THR A 739 -16.44 28.92 17.20
N LEU A 740 -16.24 30.24 17.21
CA LEU A 740 -15.21 30.91 17.99
C LEU A 740 -15.74 31.26 19.38
N TRP A 741 -14.90 31.09 20.40
CA TRP A 741 -15.22 31.32 21.80
C TRP A 741 -16.55 30.66 22.24
N PRO A 742 -16.70 29.32 22.06
CA PRO A 742 -17.94 28.61 22.33
C PRO A 742 -18.50 28.79 23.75
N GLU A 743 -17.63 29.01 24.74
CA GLU A 743 -18.01 29.13 26.16
C GLU A 743 -18.15 30.60 26.64
N ASP A 744 -17.74 31.59 25.84
CA ASP A 744 -17.89 33.02 26.16
C ASP A 744 -18.99 33.66 25.29
N GLU A 745 -20.21 33.74 25.83
CA GLU A 745 -21.38 34.30 25.13
C GLU A 745 -21.15 35.72 24.56
N SER A 746 -20.26 36.51 25.16
CA SER A 746 -20.00 37.88 24.72
C SER A 746 -19.10 37.97 23.49
N ARG A 747 -18.26 36.94 23.27
CA ARG A 747 -17.30 36.84 22.16
C ARG A 747 -17.66 35.75 21.16
N ARG A 748 -18.70 34.97 21.45
CA ARG A 748 -19.13 33.84 20.64
C ARG A 748 -19.50 34.29 19.24
N SER A 749 -18.86 33.69 18.24
CA SER A 749 -19.23 33.83 16.83
C SER A 749 -19.41 32.45 16.23
N THR A 750 -20.57 32.18 15.64
CA THR A 750 -20.88 30.90 15.00
C THR A 750 -21.22 31.14 13.54
N GLN A 751 -20.57 30.40 12.65
CA GLN A 751 -20.80 30.44 11.22
C GLN A 751 -20.91 29.02 10.65
N VAL A 752 -21.82 28.80 9.70
CA VAL A 752 -21.87 27.56 8.92
C VAL A 752 -21.09 27.78 7.63
N VAL A 753 -20.13 26.89 7.38
CA VAL A 753 -19.22 26.93 6.26
C VAL A 753 -19.47 25.72 5.37
N ARG A 754 -19.54 25.95 4.05
CA ARG A 754 -19.61 24.90 3.05
C ARG A 754 -18.24 24.70 2.42
N MET A 755 -17.82 23.45 2.33
CA MET A 755 -16.54 23.06 1.74
C MET A 755 -16.71 21.84 0.84
N ALA A 756 -15.77 21.62 -0.08
CA ALA A 756 -15.74 20.44 -0.92
C ALA A 756 -14.32 19.92 -1.16
N THR A 757 -14.15 18.60 -1.30
CA THR A 757 -12.84 17.98 -1.58
C THR A 757 -12.48 18.15 -3.06
N THR A 758 -11.73 19.21 -3.37
CA THR A 758 -11.27 19.46 -4.74
C THR A 758 -9.79 19.82 -4.76
N PRO A 759 -9.06 19.43 -5.83
CA PRO A 759 -7.71 19.92 -6.06
C PRO A 759 -7.66 21.45 -6.21
N ASN A 760 -8.78 22.10 -6.54
CA ASN A 760 -8.89 23.55 -6.55
C ASN A 760 -9.05 24.08 -5.12
N ASN A 761 -7.99 24.71 -4.60
CA ASN A 761 -7.90 25.18 -3.21
C ASN A 761 -9.08 26.03 -2.71
N SER A 762 -9.83 26.73 -3.57
CA SER A 762 -10.85 27.69 -3.11
C SER A 762 -12.08 27.07 -2.44
N ALA A 763 -12.46 25.83 -2.78
CA ALA A 763 -13.59 25.15 -2.15
C ALA A 763 -13.17 24.17 -1.05
N SER A 764 -11.92 23.72 -1.07
CA SER A 764 -11.33 22.87 -0.02
C SER A 764 -10.70 23.67 1.11
N ILE A 765 -10.52 25.00 0.97
CA ILE A 765 -9.95 25.86 2.01
C ILE A 765 -10.95 26.92 2.44
N TRP A 766 -11.08 27.12 3.76
CA TRP A 766 -11.80 28.25 4.34
C TRP A 766 -10.90 28.98 5.33
N ILE A 767 -10.86 30.31 5.25
CA ILE A 767 -10.02 31.15 6.11
C ILE A 767 -10.92 31.91 7.06
N ALA A 768 -10.60 31.90 8.36
CA ALA A 768 -11.36 32.64 9.37
C ALA A 768 -11.33 34.16 9.08
N GLU A 769 -12.43 34.86 9.39
CA GLU A 769 -12.55 36.30 9.13
C GLU A 769 -11.46 37.13 9.82
N ASP A 770 -11.06 36.72 11.02
CA ASP A 770 -9.97 37.34 11.79
C ASP A 770 -8.57 36.87 11.36
N ARG A 771 -8.50 35.95 10.39
CA ARG A 771 -7.28 35.30 9.90
C ARG A 771 -6.44 34.63 10.99
N SER A 772 -7.06 34.20 12.09
CA SER A 772 -6.38 33.48 13.16
C SER A 772 -6.10 32.01 12.81
N PHE A 773 -6.82 31.45 11.83
CA PHE A 773 -6.58 30.12 11.29
C PHE A 773 -7.23 29.95 9.91
N TYR A 774 -6.91 28.84 9.25
CA TYR A 774 -7.67 28.31 8.13
C TYR A 774 -7.93 26.82 8.28
N LEU A 775 -8.95 26.36 7.56
CA LEU A 775 -9.41 24.99 7.49
C LEU A 775 -9.12 24.44 6.11
N ARG A 776 -8.66 23.20 6.03
CA ARG A 776 -8.49 22.47 4.78
C ARG A 776 -9.29 21.16 4.84
N PHE A 777 -10.27 21.00 3.96
CA PHE A 777 -11.08 19.81 3.80
C PHE A 777 -10.58 18.97 2.62
N PHE A 778 -10.24 17.71 2.88
CA PHE A 778 -9.64 16.81 1.89
C PHE A 778 -9.98 15.35 2.19
N GLU A 779 -9.68 14.46 1.25
CA GLU A 779 -9.73 13.02 1.47
C GLU A 779 -8.34 12.53 1.88
N ASN A 780 -8.23 11.93 3.07
CA ASN A 780 -6.93 11.55 3.64
C ASN A 780 -6.40 10.26 3.02
N LYS A 781 -5.57 10.42 1.99
CA LYS A 781 -4.88 9.32 1.30
C LYS A 781 -3.71 8.71 2.10
N ALA A 782 -3.18 9.40 3.11
CA ALA A 782 -2.01 8.92 3.84
C ALA A 782 -2.30 7.70 4.76
N GLY A 783 -3.57 7.41 5.02
CA GLY A 783 -4.01 6.26 5.81
C GLY A 783 -4.47 5.09 4.96
N PHE A 784 -4.80 3.96 5.61
CA PHE A 784 -5.53 2.91 4.93
C PHE A 784 -6.92 3.43 4.52
N PRO A 785 -7.35 3.20 3.26
CA PRO A 785 -8.70 3.55 2.84
C PRO A 785 -9.69 2.76 3.67
N PHE A 786 -10.85 3.34 3.93
CA PHE A 786 -11.87 2.59 4.67
C PHE A 786 -12.48 1.49 3.79
N GLU A 787 -12.59 1.74 2.48
CA GLU A 787 -13.15 0.79 1.53
C GLU A 787 -12.61 0.99 0.11
N TRP A 788 -12.48 -0.12 -0.60
CA TRP A 788 -11.93 -0.23 -1.94
C TRP A 788 -12.80 -1.26 -2.62
N ARG A 789 -13.24 -0.98 -3.85
CA ARG A 789 -14.10 -1.88 -4.60
C ARG A 789 -13.66 -1.95 -6.04
N SER A 790 -13.67 -3.17 -6.59
CA SER A 790 -13.29 -3.44 -7.96
C SER A 790 -14.39 -4.24 -8.65
N VAL A 791 -14.88 -3.82 -9.81
CA VAL A 791 -15.80 -4.60 -10.64
C VAL A 791 -15.02 -5.24 -11.77
N LEU A 792 -15.11 -6.56 -11.88
CA LEU A 792 -14.39 -7.30 -12.90
C LEU A 792 -15.31 -7.70 -14.06
N ARG A 793 -14.78 -7.67 -15.28
CA ARG A 793 -15.36 -8.36 -16.44
C ARG A 793 -14.58 -9.62 -16.72
N VAL A 794 -15.29 -10.66 -17.16
CA VAL A 794 -14.71 -11.95 -17.52
C VAL A 794 -14.84 -12.14 -19.02
N HIS A 795 -13.77 -12.58 -19.65
CA HIS A 795 -13.71 -12.85 -21.08
C HIS A 795 -13.42 -14.32 -21.33
N GLU A 796 -14.07 -14.94 -22.31
CA GLU A 796 -13.79 -16.32 -22.72
C GLU A 796 -13.53 -16.41 -24.20
N ARG A 797 -12.76 -17.42 -24.63
CA ARG A 797 -12.59 -17.69 -26.05
C ARG A 797 -13.84 -18.39 -26.59
N ASP A 798 -14.45 -17.80 -27.61
CA ASP A 798 -15.59 -18.38 -28.32
C ASP A 798 -15.17 -19.57 -29.20
N GLY A 799 -16.09 -20.09 -30.02
CA GLY A 799 -15.81 -21.20 -30.94
C GLY A 799 -14.76 -20.88 -32.03
N ASN A 800 -14.51 -19.61 -32.32
CA ASN A 800 -13.50 -19.13 -33.26
C ASN A 800 -12.15 -18.82 -32.57
N GLY A 801 -12.11 -18.90 -31.24
CA GLY A 801 -10.95 -18.54 -30.44
C GLY A 801 -10.88 -17.05 -30.10
N GLU A 802 -11.88 -16.25 -30.45
CA GLU A 802 -11.93 -14.82 -30.13
C GLU A 802 -12.39 -14.59 -28.70
N TRP A 803 -11.80 -13.62 -28.00
CA TRP A 803 -12.22 -13.25 -26.65
C TRP A 803 -13.56 -12.52 -26.71
N VAL A 804 -14.56 -13.07 -26.02
CA VAL A 804 -15.89 -12.48 -25.84
C VAL A 804 -16.18 -12.31 -24.36
N GLU A 805 -16.76 -11.18 -24.00
CA GLU A 805 -17.21 -10.93 -22.63
C GLU A 805 -18.32 -11.90 -22.27
N VAL A 806 -18.22 -12.51 -21.08
CA VAL A 806 -19.26 -13.37 -20.53
C VAL A 806 -20.21 -12.52 -19.71
N ASP A 807 -21.49 -12.56 -20.06
CA ASP A 807 -22.55 -11.98 -19.24
C ASP A 807 -22.69 -12.76 -17.93
N LEU A 808 -22.20 -12.16 -16.84
CA LEU A 808 -22.30 -12.71 -15.48
C LEU A 808 -23.29 -11.92 -14.62
N GLY A 809 -24.22 -11.20 -15.25
CA GLY A 809 -25.21 -10.39 -14.56
C GLY A 809 -24.72 -8.99 -14.19
N ASN A 810 -25.40 -8.39 -13.21
CA ASN A 810 -25.20 -7.00 -12.82
C ASN A 810 -23.80 -6.77 -12.21
N GLU A 811 -23.35 -5.53 -12.22
CA GLU A 811 -22.06 -5.07 -11.70
C GLU A 811 -21.84 -5.50 -10.23
N TYR A 812 -22.90 -5.49 -9.42
CA TYR A 812 -22.88 -5.94 -8.03
C TYR A 812 -22.46 -7.42 -7.86
N GLU A 813 -22.82 -8.30 -8.80
CA GLU A 813 -22.45 -9.74 -8.73
C GLU A 813 -20.99 -9.99 -9.10
N ARG A 814 -20.36 -9.00 -9.75
CA ARG A 814 -18.97 -9.02 -10.22
C ARG A 814 -18.05 -8.11 -9.39
N GLU A 815 -18.59 -7.47 -8.37
CA GLU A 815 -17.88 -6.58 -7.46
C GLU A 815 -17.06 -7.38 -6.44
N ILE A 816 -15.84 -6.92 -6.19
CA ILE A 816 -14.92 -7.41 -5.17
C ILE A 816 -14.80 -6.34 -4.10
N ARG A 817 -14.91 -6.76 -2.84
CA ARG A 817 -14.68 -5.91 -1.66
C ARG A 817 -13.70 -6.60 -0.72
N VAL A 818 -13.28 -5.88 0.32
CA VAL A 818 -12.47 -6.48 1.39
C VAL A 818 -13.26 -7.63 2.04
N ASN A 819 -12.74 -8.86 1.91
CA ASN A 819 -13.33 -10.15 2.33
C ASN A 819 -14.47 -10.71 1.47
N ASP A 820 -14.93 -10.01 0.43
CA ASP A 820 -15.91 -10.53 -0.52
C ASP A 820 -15.22 -10.91 -1.83
N TYR A 821 -15.21 -12.22 -2.11
CA TYR A 821 -14.55 -12.79 -3.26
C TYR A 821 -15.49 -12.85 -4.45
N PHE A 822 -15.04 -12.39 -5.61
CA PHE A 822 -15.66 -12.78 -6.86
C PHE A 822 -15.22 -14.20 -7.21
N THR A 823 -16.17 -15.05 -7.62
CA THR A 823 -15.87 -16.45 -7.95
C THR A 823 -16.25 -16.78 -9.38
N TYR A 824 -15.30 -17.36 -10.11
CA TYR A 824 -15.53 -17.80 -11.48
C TYR A 824 -14.79 -19.10 -11.78
N ARG A 825 -15.50 -20.14 -12.24
CA ARG A 825 -14.93 -21.47 -12.55
C ARG A 825 -14.05 -22.07 -11.42
N GLY A 826 -14.40 -21.81 -10.17
CA GLY A 826 -13.65 -22.27 -8.98
C GLY A 826 -12.44 -21.42 -8.61
N TYR A 827 -12.12 -20.39 -9.40
CA TYR A 827 -11.16 -19.35 -9.04
C TYR A 827 -11.85 -18.36 -8.11
N ARG A 828 -11.10 -17.85 -7.13
CA ARG A 828 -11.47 -16.74 -6.26
C ARG A 828 -10.60 -15.55 -6.61
N MET A 829 -11.22 -14.43 -6.89
CA MET A 829 -10.57 -13.14 -7.10
C MET A 829 -10.83 -12.29 -5.86
N PHE A 830 -9.79 -11.65 -5.35
CA PHE A 830 -9.89 -10.68 -4.27
C PHE A 830 -8.91 -9.55 -4.50
N GLN A 831 -9.23 -8.39 -3.96
CA GLN A 831 -8.34 -7.26 -4.00
C GLN A 831 -7.20 -7.46 -3.01
N THR A 832 -5.99 -7.14 -3.46
CA THR A 832 -4.74 -7.33 -2.71
C THR A 832 -3.91 -6.05 -2.60
N ASN A 833 -4.05 -5.16 -3.58
CA ASN A 833 -3.31 -3.90 -3.63
C ASN A 833 -4.09 -2.83 -4.41
N ALA A 834 -3.71 -1.57 -4.22
CA ALA A 834 -4.10 -0.40 -4.98
C ALA A 834 -3.02 0.66 -4.77
N ASN A 835 -2.96 1.63 -5.65
CA ASN A 835 -1.94 2.66 -5.65
C ASN A 835 -2.62 4.02 -5.60
N ASP A 836 -2.32 4.81 -4.57
CA ASP A 836 -2.86 6.15 -4.33
C ASP A 836 -2.61 7.11 -5.49
N ASP A 837 -1.50 6.88 -6.21
CA ASP A 837 -1.06 7.68 -7.36
C ASP A 837 -1.77 7.27 -8.66
N LEU A 838 -2.39 6.08 -8.69
CA LEU A 838 -3.12 5.53 -9.84
C LEU A 838 -4.56 5.19 -9.40
N PRO A 839 -5.47 6.17 -9.39
CA PRO A 839 -6.82 6.01 -8.83
C PRO A 839 -7.71 5.01 -9.60
N ASP A 840 -7.29 4.58 -10.79
CA ASP A 840 -7.93 3.60 -11.67
C ASP A 840 -7.29 2.19 -11.58
N TYR A 841 -6.27 2.01 -10.75
CA TYR A 841 -5.51 0.78 -10.61
C TYR A 841 -5.99 -0.13 -9.47
N SER A 842 -6.15 -1.42 -9.76
CA SER A 842 -6.42 -2.45 -8.75
C SER A 842 -5.53 -3.69 -8.92
N GLY A 843 -4.85 -4.08 -7.84
CA GLY A 843 -4.13 -5.34 -7.75
C GLY A 843 -5.06 -6.47 -7.32
N ILE A 844 -5.37 -7.38 -8.24
CA ILE A 844 -6.30 -8.51 -8.05
C ILE A 844 -5.53 -9.81 -7.81
N GLY A 845 -5.62 -10.34 -6.59
CA GLY A 845 -5.17 -11.68 -6.25
C GLY A 845 -6.13 -12.73 -6.78
N ILE A 846 -5.60 -13.72 -7.49
CA ILE A 846 -6.37 -14.84 -8.04
C ILE A 846 -5.90 -16.13 -7.40
N VAL A 847 -6.84 -16.93 -6.90
CA VAL A 847 -6.56 -18.24 -6.29
C VAL A 847 -7.58 -19.28 -6.74
N TYR A 848 -7.11 -20.29 -7.45
CA TYR A 848 -7.81 -21.57 -7.60
C TYR A 848 -7.20 -22.58 -6.64
N ASP A 849 -7.98 -23.11 -5.71
CA ASP A 849 -7.50 -24.11 -4.75
C ASP A 849 -8.60 -25.16 -4.47
N PRO A 850 -8.55 -26.32 -5.14
CA PRO A 850 -9.55 -27.37 -4.98
C PRO A 850 -9.39 -28.15 -3.65
N GLY A 851 -8.29 -27.96 -2.94
CA GLY A 851 -8.02 -28.63 -1.68
C GLY A 851 -8.70 -27.97 -0.47
N ILE A 852 -8.99 -26.66 -0.55
CA ILE A 852 -9.67 -25.91 0.53
C ILE A 852 -11.03 -26.50 0.90
N PRO A 853 -11.97 -26.74 -0.03
CA PRO A 853 -13.26 -27.35 0.31
C PRO A 853 -13.10 -28.70 1.02
N LEU A 854 -12.13 -29.52 0.57
CA LEU A 854 -11.84 -30.82 1.19
C LEU A 854 -11.26 -30.65 2.59
N ALA A 855 -10.34 -29.70 2.78
CA ALA A 855 -9.76 -29.39 4.07
C ALA A 855 -10.83 -28.90 5.07
N MET A 856 -11.72 -28.00 4.63
CA MET A 856 -12.85 -27.52 5.45
C MET A 856 -13.81 -28.65 5.81
N ALA A 857 -14.16 -29.53 4.86
CA ALA A 857 -14.96 -30.73 5.15
C ALA A 857 -14.29 -31.61 6.21
N GLY A 858 -12.98 -31.84 6.10
CA GLY A 858 -12.20 -32.56 7.11
C GLY A 858 -12.27 -31.91 8.49
N MET A 859 -12.16 -30.58 8.57
CA MET A 859 -12.28 -29.82 9.82
C MET A 859 -13.67 -30.00 10.46
N TYR A 860 -14.76 -29.87 9.70
CA TYR A 860 -16.11 -30.12 10.22
C TYR A 860 -16.29 -31.56 10.71
N ILE A 861 -15.71 -32.54 10.01
CA ILE A 861 -15.71 -33.94 10.44
C ILE A 861 -14.94 -34.10 11.77
N VAL A 862 -13.80 -33.43 11.94
CA VAL A 862 -13.06 -33.42 13.22
C VAL A 862 -13.90 -32.85 14.35
N ILE A 863 -14.56 -31.71 14.14
CA ILE A 863 -15.44 -31.08 15.13
C ILE A 863 -16.57 -32.03 15.53
N ALA A 864 -17.27 -32.60 14.56
CA ALA A 864 -18.36 -33.56 14.81
C ALA A 864 -17.87 -34.81 15.56
N GLY A 865 -16.72 -35.35 15.15
CA GLY A 865 -16.09 -36.50 15.80
C GLY A 865 -15.69 -36.21 17.25
N ALA A 866 -15.13 -35.03 17.51
CA ALA A 866 -14.73 -34.59 18.85
C ALA A 866 -15.96 -34.39 19.74
N ALA A 867 -17.01 -33.73 19.25
CA ALA A 867 -18.28 -33.58 19.95
C ALA A 867 -18.87 -34.95 20.31
N PHE A 868 -18.83 -35.93 19.40
CA PHE A 868 -19.27 -37.29 19.71
C PHE A 868 -18.38 -37.97 20.76
N ALA A 869 -17.06 -37.86 20.63
CA ALA A 869 -16.10 -38.53 21.50
C ALA A 869 -16.14 -38.02 22.95
N PHE A 870 -16.33 -36.70 23.12
CA PHE A 870 -16.19 -36.01 24.40
C PHE A 870 -17.52 -35.58 25.02
N LEU A 871 -18.57 -35.33 24.23
CA LEU A 871 -19.88 -34.90 24.77
C LEU A 871 -20.89 -36.04 24.73
N VAL A 872 -21.08 -36.69 23.57
CA VAL A 872 -22.13 -37.71 23.40
C VAL A 872 -21.75 -39.04 24.06
N ARG A 873 -20.53 -39.52 23.84
CA ARG A 873 -20.07 -40.83 24.34
C ARG A 873 -20.17 -40.94 25.86
N PRO A 874 -19.69 -39.98 26.69
CA PRO A 874 -19.83 -40.09 28.14
C PRO A 874 -21.29 -40.21 28.60
N VAL A 875 -22.20 -39.46 27.99
CA VAL A 875 -23.64 -39.51 28.28
C VAL A 875 -24.22 -40.88 27.94
N VAL A 876 -23.93 -41.41 26.75
CA VAL A 876 -24.43 -42.74 26.32
C VAL A 876 -23.88 -43.85 27.22
N LEU A 877 -22.58 -43.80 27.56
CA LEU A 877 -21.96 -44.80 28.44
C LEU A 877 -22.50 -44.71 29.88
N ALA A 878 -22.72 -43.50 30.39
CA ALA A 878 -23.32 -43.29 31.71
C ALA A 878 -24.76 -43.83 31.75
N ARG A 879 -25.59 -43.56 30.73
CA ARG A 879 -26.95 -44.11 30.61
C ARG A 879 -26.95 -45.64 30.57
N ARG A 880 -26.08 -46.25 29.77
CA ARG A 880 -25.95 -47.72 29.72
C ARG A 880 -25.52 -48.31 31.06
N LYS A 881 -24.56 -47.67 31.75
CA LYS A 881 -24.11 -48.09 33.08
C LYS A 881 -25.24 -48.01 34.11
N ARG A 882 -26.05 -46.95 34.07
CA ARG A 882 -27.25 -46.81 34.91
C ARG A 882 -28.28 -47.89 34.61
N ALA A 883 -28.61 -48.11 33.33
CA ALA A 883 -29.56 -49.15 32.93
C ALA A 883 -29.11 -50.56 33.35
N LEU A 884 -27.82 -50.89 33.19
CA LEU A 884 -27.25 -52.15 33.68
C LEU A 884 -27.31 -52.26 35.21
N ALA A 885 -27.05 -51.16 35.94
CA ALA A 885 -27.16 -51.17 37.39
C ALA A 885 -28.61 -51.42 37.85
N THR A 886 -29.61 -50.82 37.18
CA THR A 886 -31.03 -51.05 37.44
C THR A 886 -31.42 -52.52 37.25
N VAL A 887 -31.00 -53.14 36.15
CA VAL A 887 -31.27 -54.57 35.85
C VAL A 887 -30.62 -55.51 36.87
N VAL A 888 -29.42 -55.18 37.37
CA VAL A 888 -28.72 -56.00 38.38
C VAL A 888 -29.29 -55.80 39.79
N SER A 889 -29.91 -54.64 40.07
CA SER A 889 -30.55 -54.34 41.36
C SER A 889 -31.98 -54.86 41.51
N GLU A 890 -32.59 -55.40 40.46
CA GLU A 890 -33.86 -56.11 40.55
C GLU A 890 -33.62 -57.47 41.23
N PRO A 891 -34.15 -57.72 42.45
CA PRO A 891 -33.99 -59.02 43.10
C PRO A 891 -34.66 -60.09 42.21
N ALA A 892 -33.92 -61.17 41.93
CA ALA A 892 -34.43 -62.31 41.17
C ALA A 892 -35.76 -62.75 41.79
N ARG A 893 -36.85 -62.52 41.04
CA ARG A 893 -38.17 -63.08 41.34
C ARG A 893 -38.27 -64.48 40.79
#